data_AF-A0A8S8ZTE2-F1
#
_entry.id   AF-A0A8S8ZTE2-F1
#
_cell.length_a   1.000
_cell.length_b   1.000
_cell.length_c   1.000
_cell.angle_alpha   90.00
_cell.angle_beta   90.00
_cell.angle_gamma   90.00
#
_symmetry.space_group_name_H-M   'P 1'
#
loop_
_entity.id
_entity.type
_entity.pdbx_description
1 polymer ?
#
loop_
_entity_poly.entity_id
_entity_poly.type
_entity_poly.pdbx_seq_one_letter_code
_entity_poly.pdbx_strand_id
1 'polypeptide(L)'
;MVTPLQVFHRSARAISAREFEDALQAICLPRFPPAFSPVHRQVACAISGGVDSMALAFLFNRLKQDTHSLISSGPSMEAFRISDNILNKVRAVIIDHGLREGSDEEARKVANVIRTKFPDFLYPVIEPINWRSELGPGVDPKTQPNIETLGRKLRYVAFASACRSYNAVSLFTAHHEDDEYETILMRMISGRGYRGLQGIPPAADIPECYDIYNAYQSGYLDDQASSNPFWTRMPAGRRMKRILRSSLRNQLDPQMLQYEMAYGMRSDGSQYFNEYQRAHRKGGDVPPVPEVEAEDGGIMIYRPLLGFSKDRLTATCEENDIPWFEDYTNADPTFTPRNAIRYLVKHHNLPAALQKPAILQLGARCRARVAAEEAEAGRVLERLHVRDLATTAGTVEAEMPRYKLPGGPRLSRRSAVWRKKRLIHYRTIAAIIVRRLISLVTPHHSTLPTLAELEYSVSLLFPELRLPDDKENPTLQGRPKGYVIAGVHMDPLIQPNGSVRWRLSRAPYETKTRAPELRISAVPLRSRFLKEPSDWPTDGGKKWKLWDGRYWIRLRHRSPCNIRIAPFDAAYQKDFREGLLLGEKVKNKELLTNMLKVYAPGRIRYTLPAVYADADFLSYTNNNEAYWPQPPDHLRQAAAGIAEDDTETPTPETVTIQQLQKNLTKNQILDLLAFYDKWEESKYVPCNADTWYLPSQRKLRKLIALPTLGLSLPGAYDWVQCEVRYRKIDGDLLRRGTSWQRPKFWRTRDRTFKLRRRETLLERREWWGLRGGKGEDVPVTLADAFRDE
;
A
#
# COMPACT_ATOMS: atom_id res chain seq x y z
N MET A 1 29.11 28.25 -60.38
CA MET A 1 27.66 28.08 -60.20
C MET A 1 27.33 26.60 -60.30
N VAL A 2 27.18 25.91 -59.17
CA VAL A 2 26.04 25.02 -58.82
C VAL A 2 26.16 24.88 -57.30
N THR A 3 25.21 25.48 -56.61
CA THR A 3 25.06 25.49 -55.15
C THR A 3 24.86 24.07 -54.60
N PRO A 4 25.37 23.77 -53.40
CA PRO A 4 25.06 22.51 -52.74
C PRO A 4 23.56 22.54 -52.37
N LEU A 5 22.82 21.54 -52.85
CA LEU A 5 21.46 21.27 -52.38
C LEU A 5 21.54 20.96 -50.88
N GLN A 6 21.28 21.99 -50.07
CA GLN A 6 20.80 21.82 -48.70
C GLN A 6 19.56 20.95 -48.77
N VAL A 7 19.73 19.68 -48.41
CA VAL A 7 18.60 18.81 -48.09
C VAL A 7 17.96 19.45 -46.86
N PHE A 8 16.86 20.16 -47.07
CA PHE A 8 16.02 20.69 -46.00
C PHE A 8 15.73 19.54 -45.02
N HIS A 9 16.30 19.60 -43.82
CA HIS A 9 15.71 18.92 -42.69
C HIS A 9 14.26 19.39 -42.63
N ARG A 10 13.29 18.48 -42.71
CA ARG A 10 11.91 18.78 -42.32
C ARG A 10 12.00 19.42 -40.94
N SER A 11 11.69 20.70 -40.79
CA SER A 11 11.53 21.30 -39.48
C SER A 11 10.58 20.41 -38.69
N ALA A 12 11.04 19.91 -37.54
CA ALA A 12 10.22 19.04 -36.72
C ALA A 12 8.97 19.85 -36.33
N ARG A 13 7.78 19.36 -36.66
CA ARG A 13 6.54 20.06 -36.35
C ARG A 13 6.29 20.01 -34.84
N ALA A 14 5.90 21.14 -34.24
CA ALA A 14 5.42 21.17 -32.86
C ALA A 14 4.31 20.14 -32.59
N ILE A 15 4.23 19.70 -31.35
CA ILE A 15 3.23 18.73 -30.90
C ILE A 15 1.90 19.43 -30.73
N SER A 16 0.87 18.91 -31.41
CA SER A 16 -0.49 19.44 -31.25
C SER A 16 -1.13 18.95 -29.95
N ALA A 17 -2.06 19.73 -29.40
CA ALA A 17 -2.80 19.36 -28.20
C ALA A 17 -3.56 18.03 -28.37
N ARG A 18 -4.11 17.76 -29.56
CA ARG A 18 -4.81 16.51 -29.89
C ARG A 18 -3.88 15.30 -29.82
N GLU A 19 -2.68 15.39 -30.41
CA GLU A 19 -1.68 14.31 -30.33
C GLU A 19 -1.27 14.02 -28.88
N PHE A 20 -1.13 15.06 -28.06
CA PHE A 20 -0.82 14.91 -26.65
C PHE A 20 -1.98 14.32 -25.84
N GLU A 21 -3.22 14.70 -26.15
CA GLU A 21 -4.44 14.10 -25.59
C GLU A 21 -4.52 12.60 -25.90
N ASP A 22 -4.32 12.21 -27.16
CA ASP A 22 -4.34 10.79 -27.57
C ASP A 22 -3.26 9.99 -26.82
N ALA A 23 -2.06 10.56 -26.66
CA ALA A 23 -0.98 9.96 -25.89
C ALA A 23 -1.35 9.79 -24.41
N LEU A 24 -1.99 10.80 -23.80
CA LEU A 24 -2.47 10.73 -22.42
C LEU A 24 -3.55 9.67 -22.25
N GLN A 25 -4.54 9.61 -23.13
CA GLN A 25 -5.64 8.63 -23.06
C GLN A 25 -5.13 7.19 -23.24
N ALA A 26 -4.15 6.98 -24.12
CA ALA A 26 -3.54 5.66 -24.33
C ALA A 26 -2.78 5.14 -23.08
N ILE A 27 -2.20 6.04 -22.29
CA ILE A 27 -1.32 5.69 -21.16
C ILE A 27 -2.06 5.73 -19.82
N CYS A 28 -3.00 6.67 -19.65
CA CYS A 28 -3.73 6.90 -18.41
C CYS A 28 -5.05 6.12 -18.39
N LEU A 29 -4.99 4.81 -18.56
CA LEU A 29 -6.17 3.96 -18.46
C LEU A 29 -6.81 4.07 -17.05
N PRO A 30 -8.15 4.09 -16.94
CA PRO A 30 -8.82 4.13 -15.64
C PRO A 30 -8.51 2.86 -14.85
N ARG A 31 -8.06 3.00 -13.60
CA ARG A 31 -7.78 1.86 -12.71
C ARG A 31 -9.09 1.21 -12.26
N PHE A 32 -10.14 2.01 -12.14
CA PHE A 32 -11.48 1.60 -11.77
C PHE A 32 -12.48 2.08 -12.84
N PRO A 33 -12.58 1.40 -13.99
CA PRO A 33 -13.47 1.78 -15.09
C PRO A 33 -14.93 2.08 -14.70
N PRO A 34 -15.57 1.34 -13.74
CA PRO A 34 -16.94 1.63 -13.34
C PRO A 34 -17.05 2.71 -12.25
N ALA A 35 -15.94 3.22 -11.70
CA ALA A 35 -15.98 4.19 -10.62
C ALA A 35 -16.23 5.59 -11.16
N PHE A 36 -17.06 6.34 -10.44
CA PHE A 36 -17.37 7.73 -10.75
C PHE A 36 -16.90 8.62 -9.61
N SER A 37 -16.15 9.67 -9.93
CA SER A 37 -15.76 10.72 -9.00
C SER A 37 -16.15 12.08 -9.57
N PRO A 38 -17.10 12.81 -8.96
CA PRO A 38 -17.43 14.17 -9.37
C PRO A 38 -16.37 15.20 -8.91
N VAL A 39 -15.36 14.75 -8.16
CA VAL A 39 -14.38 15.64 -7.52
C VAL A 39 -13.22 15.90 -8.49
N HIS A 40 -12.98 17.16 -8.79
CA HIS A 40 -11.82 17.59 -9.55
C HIS A 40 -10.55 17.39 -8.72
N ARG A 41 -9.58 16.62 -9.25
CA ARG A 41 -8.32 16.28 -8.56
C ARG A 41 -7.12 16.95 -9.20
N GLN A 42 -6.08 17.13 -8.40
CA GLN A 42 -4.81 17.69 -8.85
C GLN A 42 -3.92 16.55 -9.33
N VAL A 43 -3.08 16.84 -10.32
CA VAL A 43 -2.00 15.95 -10.77
C VAL A 43 -0.66 16.63 -10.58
N ALA A 44 0.40 15.85 -10.44
CA ALA A 44 1.76 16.38 -10.33
C ALA A 44 2.49 16.20 -11.67
N CYS A 45 3.32 17.17 -12.05
CA CYS A 45 4.26 17.09 -13.17
C CYS A 45 5.67 17.35 -12.65
N ALA A 46 6.61 16.49 -12.98
CA ALA A 46 8.02 16.68 -12.69
C ALA A 46 8.61 17.69 -13.68
N ILE A 47 9.08 18.84 -13.19
CA ILE A 47 9.66 19.89 -14.01
C ILE A 47 11.10 20.16 -13.56
N SER A 48 12.06 19.91 -14.46
CA SER A 48 13.47 20.18 -14.18
C SER A 48 13.92 21.55 -14.68
N GLY A 49 13.18 22.17 -15.62
CA GLY A 49 13.59 23.38 -16.32
C GLY A 49 14.16 23.13 -17.71
N GLY A 50 14.50 21.88 -18.04
CA GLY A 50 14.94 21.50 -19.38
C GLY A 50 13.80 21.51 -20.41
N VAL A 51 14.17 21.56 -21.69
CA VAL A 51 13.24 21.65 -22.84
C VAL A 51 12.09 20.64 -22.77
N ASP A 52 12.38 19.38 -22.42
CA ASP A 52 11.37 18.31 -22.39
C ASP A 52 10.30 18.58 -21.31
N SER A 53 10.74 19.05 -20.15
CA SER A 53 9.86 19.32 -19.02
C SER A 53 9.05 20.61 -19.19
N MET A 54 9.61 21.60 -19.88
CA MET A 54 8.92 22.84 -20.24
C MET A 54 7.90 22.61 -21.36
N ALA A 55 8.22 21.75 -22.35
CA ALA A 55 7.27 21.29 -23.35
C ALA A 55 6.10 20.54 -22.71
N LEU A 56 6.36 19.64 -21.76
CA LEU A 56 5.31 18.96 -20.99
C LEU A 56 4.39 19.97 -20.26
N ALA A 57 4.97 20.97 -19.62
CA ALA A 57 4.25 22.01 -18.91
C ALA A 57 3.33 22.82 -19.85
N PHE A 58 3.86 23.21 -21.01
CA PHE A 58 3.13 23.91 -22.06
C PHE A 58 1.96 23.06 -22.61
N LEU A 59 2.20 21.79 -22.92
CA LEU A 59 1.17 20.89 -23.48
C LEU A 59 0.00 20.69 -22.52
N PHE A 60 0.25 20.56 -21.21
CA PHE A 60 -0.82 20.54 -20.22
C PHE A 60 -1.62 21.85 -20.18
N ASN A 61 -0.94 23.00 -20.25
CA ASN A 61 -1.61 24.29 -20.31
C ASN A 61 -2.49 24.41 -21.56
N ARG A 62 -1.99 23.93 -22.72
CA ARG A 62 -2.73 23.97 -23.98
C ARG A 62 -3.98 23.10 -23.97
N LEU A 63 -3.90 21.89 -23.42
CA LEU A 63 -5.07 21.00 -23.26
C LEU A 63 -6.22 21.67 -22.50
N LYS A 64 -5.92 22.42 -21.43
CA LYS A 64 -6.95 23.14 -20.67
C LYS A 64 -7.61 24.24 -21.51
N GLN A 65 -6.83 25.00 -22.27
CA GLN A 65 -7.35 26.08 -23.12
C GLN A 65 -8.31 25.53 -24.18
N ASP A 66 -7.93 24.45 -24.86
CA ASP A 66 -8.74 23.83 -25.90
C ASP A 66 -10.03 23.23 -25.31
N THR A 67 -9.96 22.62 -24.13
CA THR A 67 -11.14 22.11 -23.40
C THR A 67 -12.09 23.24 -23.00
N HIS A 68 -11.58 24.39 -22.52
CA HIS A 68 -12.41 25.55 -22.18
C HIS A 68 -13.06 26.20 -23.40
N SER A 69 -12.40 26.18 -24.56
CA SER A 69 -12.94 26.76 -25.81
C SER A 69 -14.13 25.98 -26.39
N LEU A 70 -14.26 24.69 -26.06
CA LEU A 70 -15.36 23.82 -26.49
C LEU A 70 -16.58 23.91 -25.53
N ILE A 71 -16.36 24.19 -24.25
CA ILE A 71 -17.40 24.17 -23.20
C ILE A 71 -18.32 25.40 -23.23
N SER A 72 -17.91 26.50 -23.89
CA SER A 72 -18.71 27.73 -24.03
C SER A 72 -19.98 27.59 -24.89
N SER A 73 -20.31 26.39 -25.42
CA SER A 73 -21.47 26.15 -26.28
C SER A 73 -22.43 25.02 -25.85
N GLY A 74 -22.30 24.45 -24.64
CA GLY A 74 -23.23 23.41 -24.15
C GLY A 74 -23.11 23.09 -22.65
N PRO A 75 -24.07 22.35 -22.05
CA PRO A 75 -24.13 22.13 -20.61
C PRO A 75 -22.97 21.24 -20.11
N SER A 76 -21.89 21.88 -19.66
CA SER A 76 -21.02 21.51 -18.52
C SER A 76 -20.96 20.04 -18.09
N MET A 77 -20.42 19.12 -18.91
CA MET A 77 -20.21 17.72 -18.46
C MET A 77 -19.08 16.90 -19.10
N GLU A 78 -18.16 17.46 -19.89
CA GLU A 78 -16.95 16.71 -20.33
C GLU A 78 -15.67 17.38 -19.86
N ALA A 79 -15.48 17.38 -18.53
CA ALA A 79 -14.23 17.80 -17.95
C ALA A 79 -13.15 16.73 -18.23
N PHE A 80 -12.00 17.15 -18.77
CA PHE A 80 -10.89 16.26 -19.18
C PHE A 80 -10.48 15.33 -18.03
N ARG A 81 -10.54 14.02 -18.28
CA ARG A 81 -10.24 12.99 -17.28
C ARG A 81 -8.84 12.43 -17.48
N ILE A 82 -8.07 12.42 -16.40
CA ILE A 82 -6.81 11.69 -16.31
C ILE A 82 -7.07 10.46 -15.46
N SER A 83 -6.96 9.28 -16.06
CA SER A 83 -7.30 8.00 -15.41
C SER A 83 -8.72 8.02 -14.82
N ASP A 84 -8.84 7.91 -13.50
CA ASP A 84 -10.13 7.84 -12.81
C ASP A 84 -10.72 9.21 -12.44
N ASN A 85 -9.99 10.32 -12.62
CA ASN A 85 -10.40 11.63 -12.11
C ASN A 85 -10.45 12.73 -13.16
N ILE A 86 -11.35 13.67 -12.92
CA ILE A 86 -11.42 14.93 -13.61
C ILE A 86 -10.24 15.82 -13.17
N LEU A 87 -9.53 16.39 -14.13
CA LEU A 87 -8.39 17.26 -13.88
C LEU A 87 -8.85 18.63 -13.34
N ASN A 88 -8.23 19.08 -12.24
CA ASN A 88 -8.43 20.40 -11.65
C ASN A 88 -7.31 21.37 -12.04
N LYS A 89 -6.10 21.04 -11.59
CA LYS A 89 -4.88 21.84 -11.72
C LYS A 89 -3.67 20.93 -11.72
N VAL A 90 -2.56 21.44 -12.22
CA VAL A 90 -1.28 20.75 -12.28
C VAL A 90 -0.33 21.35 -11.24
N ARG A 91 0.23 20.51 -10.38
CA ARG A 91 1.34 20.85 -9.48
C ARG A 91 2.64 20.60 -10.22
N ALA A 92 3.35 21.67 -10.53
CA ALA A 92 4.66 21.63 -11.14
C ALA A 92 5.70 21.41 -10.04
N VAL A 93 6.14 20.17 -9.84
CA VAL A 93 7.12 19.81 -8.80
C VAL A 93 8.53 19.91 -9.38
N ILE A 94 9.29 20.86 -8.85
CA ILE A 94 10.68 21.15 -9.20
C ILE A 94 11.55 20.62 -8.06
N ILE A 95 12.53 19.77 -8.40
CA ILE A 95 13.44 19.20 -7.40
C ILE A 95 14.75 19.96 -7.43
N ASP A 96 15.07 20.64 -6.33
CA ASP A 96 16.40 21.20 -6.12
C ASP A 96 17.33 20.12 -5.55
N HIS A 97 18.34 19.75 -6.33
CA HIS A 97 19.23 18.65 -5.97
C HIS A 97 20.43 19.08 -5.11
N GLY A 98 20.78 20.38 -5.08
CA GLY A 98 21.88 20.89 -4.26
C GLY A 98 23.28 20.31 -4.55
N LEU A 99 23.48 19.68 -5.72
CA LEU A 99 24.78 19.08 -6.09
C LEU A 99 25.74 20.08 -6.74
N ARG A 100 25.22 21.14 -7.36
CA ARG A 100 26.02 22.20 -7.98
C ARG A 100 25.59 23.56 -7.45
N GLU A 101 26.52 24.50 -7.55
CA GLU A 101 26.25 25.91 -7.26
C GLU A 101 25.22 26.45 -8.25
N GLY A 102 24.27 27.26 -7.76
CA GLY A 102 23.18 27.83 -8.57
C GLY A 102 22.01 26.89 -8.90
N SER A 103 21.98 25.65 -8.38
CA SER A 103 20.84 24.72 -8.53
C SER A 103 19.53 25.31 -7.97
N ASP A 104 19.63 26.00 -6.84
CA ASP A 104 18.50 26.64 -6.16
C ASP A 104 18.01 27.88 -6.92
N GLU A 105 18.92 28.70 -7.47
CA GLU A 105 18.59 29.82 -8.33
C GLU A 105 17.86 29.38 -9.60
N GLU A 106 18.32 28.29 -10.22
CA GLU A 106 17.68 27.72 -11.40
C GLU A 106 16.27 27.22 -11.07
N ALA A 107 16.09 26.49 -9.97
CA ALA A 107 14.78 26.05 -9.52
C ALA A 107 13.82 27.24 -9.31
N ARG A 108 14.31 28.36 -8.74
CA ARG A 108 13.53 29.60 -8.58
C ARG A 108 13.21 30.26 -9.93
N LYS A 109 14.16 30.30 -10.87
CA LYS A 109 13.95 30.84 -12.23
C LYS A 109 12.90 30.03 -12.98
N VAL A 110 12.96 28.71 -12.93
CA VAL A 110 11.96 27.80 -13.53
C VAL A 110 10.59 28.02 -12.91
N ALA A 111 10.51 28.12 -11.57
CA ALA A 111 9.25 28.42 -10.89
C ALA A 111 8.65 29.76 -11.34
N ASN A 112 9.49 30.80 -11.51
CA ASN A 112 9.04 32.09 -12.02
C ASN A 112 8.52 32.00 -13.46
N VAL A 113 9.21 31.27 -14.34
CA VAL A 113 8.73 31.04 -15.72
C VAL A 113 7.36 30.38 -15.73
N ILE A 114 7.14 29.36 -14.89
CA ILE A 114 5.85 28.67 -14.82
C ILE A 114 4.76 29.63 -14.31
N ARG A 115 5.08 30.44 -13.30
CA ARG A 115 4.14 31.40 -12.73
C ARG A 115 3.73 32.48 -13.74
N THR A 116 4.66 32.92 -14.61
CA THR A 116 4.40 33.98 -15.59
C THR A 116 3.74 33.44 -16.86
N LYS A 117 4.20 32.30 -17.39
CA LYS A 117 3.68 31.73 -18.65
C LYS A 117 2.40 30.91 -18.46
N PHE A 118 2.17 30.33 -17.27
CA PHE A 118 1.06 29.39 -17.01
C PHE A 118 0.26 29.67 -15.70
N PRO A 119 -0.16 30.92 -15.43
CA PRO A 119 -0.67 31.35 -14.11
C PRO A 119 -1.94 30.63 -13.63
N ASP A 120 -2.83 30.23 -14.55
CA ASP A 120 -4.18 29.74 -14.21
C ASP A 120 -4.29 28.22 -14.06
N PHE A 121 -3.20 27.48 -14.31
CA PHE A 121 -3.28 26.02 -14.35
C PHE A 121 -2.10 25.29 -13.72
N LEU A 122 -0.88 25.80 -13.87
CA LEU A 122 0.31 25.19 -13.30
C LEU A 122 0.75 25.97 -12.07
N TYR A 123 0.89 25.27 -10.95
CA TYR A 123 1.37 25.84 -9.71
C TYR A 123 2.74 25.25 -9.37
N PRO A 124 3.83 26.04 -9.45
CA PRO A 124 5.17 25.56 -9.15
C PRO A 124 5.35 25.32 -7.65
N VAL A 125 6.07 24.26 -7.33
CA VAL A 125 6.49 23.86 -5.98
C VAL A 125 7.94 23.43 -6.08
N ILE A 126 8.79 23.98 -5.21
CA ILE A 126 10.20 23.61 -5.12
C ILE A 126 10.38 22.70 -3.92
N GLU A 127 10.96 21.52 -4.14
CA GLU A 127 11.23 20.51 -3.11
C GLU A 127 12.73 20.19 -3.10
N PRO A 128 13.46 20.50 -2.01
CA PRO A 128 14.88 20.19 -1.92
C PRO A 128 15.12 18.72 -1.58
N ILE A 129 16.22 18.16 -2.10
CA ILE A 129 16.68 16.82 -1.72
C ILE A 129 17.28 16.82 -0.31
N ASN A 130 16.76 15.95 0.56
CA ASN A 130 17.32 15.74 1.89
C ASN A 130 18.40 14.64 1.89
N TRP A 131 19.63 15.00 1.51
CA TRP A 131 20.78 14.09 1.51
C TRP A 131 21.11 13.52 2.89
N ARG A 132 20.92 14.30 3.95
CA ARG A 132 21.22 13.92 5.34
C ARG A 132 20.39 12.71 5.80
N SER A 133 19.20 12.52 5.24
CA SER A 133 18.33 11.40 5.60
C SER A 133 18.91 10.02 5.21
N GLU A 134 19.69 9.95 4.13
CA GLU A 134 20.29 8.70 3.64
C GLU A 134 21.77 8.56 4.00
N LEU A 135 22.55 9.65 3.93
CA LEU A 135 24.00 9.63 4.16
C LEU A 135 24.41 9.86 5.62
N GLY A 136 23.48 10.34 6.46
CA GLY A 136 23.78 10.77 7.82
C GLY A 136 24.33 12.21 7.89
N PRO A 137 24.54 12.74 9.11
CA PRO A 137 25.07 14.09 9.30
C PRO A 137 26.56 14.16 8.92
N GLY A 138 26.96 15.23 8.20
CA GLY A 138 28.37 15.56 7.94
C GLY A 138 29.02 14.86 6.73
N VAL A 139 28.29 14.03 6.00
CA VAL A 139 28.80 13.37 4.79
C VAL A 139 28.43 14.19 3.55
N ASP A 140 29.44 14.59 2.76
CA ASP A 140 29.23 15.29 1.48
C ASP A 140 28.74 14.30 0.41
N PRO A 141 27.55 14.52 -0.22
CA PRO A 141 27.05 13.70 -1.31
C PRO A 141 28.03 13.50 -2.47
N LYS A 142 28.86 14.51 -2.78
CA LYS A 142 29.80 14.50 -3.92
C LYS A 142 30.86 13.40 -3.83
N THR A 143 31.14 12.92 -2.62
CA THR A 143 32.16 11.92 -2.34
C THR A 143 31.70 10.48 -2.62
N GLN A 144 30.41 10.28 -2.92
CA GLN A 144 29.83 8.94 -3.05
C GLN A 144 29.97 8.39 -4.49
N PRO A 145 30.47 7.15 -4.67
CA PRO A 145 30.68 6.56 -5.99
C PRO A 145 29.36 6.28 -6.74
N ASN A 146 28.24 6.17 -6.03
CA ASN A 146 26.90 5.87 -6.57
C ASN A 146 25.95 7.08 -6.50
N ILE A 147 26.49 8.30 -6.48
CA ILE A 147 25.73 9.55 -6.29
C ILE A 147 24.55 9.70 -7.26
N GLU A 148 24.66 9.26 -8.51
CA GLU A 148 23.57 9.33 -9.49
C GLU A 148 22.39 8.43 -9.09
N THR A 149 22.70 7.19 -8.69
CA THR A 149 21.68 6.22 -8.26
C THR A 149 21.01 6.72 -6.97
N LEU A 150 21.80 7.27 -6.04
CA LEU A 150 21.29 7.85 -4.81
C LEU A 150 20.45 9.12 -5.08
N GLY A 151 20.91 10.00 -5.94
CA GLY A 151 20.19 11.21 -6.35
C GLY A 151 18.88 10.87 -7.05
N ARG A 152 18.86 9.82 -7.89
CA ARG A 152 17.63 9.30 -8.51
C ARG A 152 16.64 8.77 -7.46
N LYS A 153 17.12 7.99 -6.48
CA LYS A 153 16.30 7.49 -5.35
C LYS A 153 15.68 8.66 -4.59
N LEU A 154 16.51 9.59 -4.13
CA LEU A 154 16.07 10.74 -3.35
C LEU A 154 15.13 11.67 -4.11
N ARG A 155 15.32 11.82 -5.43
CA ARG A 155 14.41 12.58 -6.29
C ARG A 155 13.02 11.97 -6.34
N TYR A 156 12.90 10.64 -6.46
CA TYR A 156 11.59 9.97 -6.41
C TYR A 156 10.94 10.06 -5.03
N VAL A 157 11.73 9.96 -3.96
CA VAL A 157 11.25 10.18 -2.58
C VAL A 157 10.70 11.61 -2.41
N ALA A 158 11.40 12.62 -2.93
CA ALA A 158 10.93 14.01 -2.91
C ALA A 158 9.64 14.19 -3.73
N PHE A 159 9.55 13.60 -4.94
CA PHE A 159 8.32 13.59 -5.71
C PHE A 159 7.16 12.92 -4.97
N ALA A 160 7.40 11.79 -4.32
CA ALA A 160 6.40 11.08 -3.53
C ALA A 160 5.90 11.94 -2.36
N SER A 161 6.81 12.61 -1.65
CA SER A 161 6.48 13.55 -0.58
C SER A 161 5.57 14.68 -1.08
N ALA A 162 5.97 15.35 -2.17
CA ALA A 162 5.19 16.42 -2.79
C ALA A 162 3.79 15.95 -3.21
N CYS A 163 3.72 14.82 -3.92
CA CYS A 163 2.46 14.23 -4.36
C CYS A 163 1.52 13.94 -3.19
N ARG A 164 2.04 13.40 -2.08
CA ARG A 164 1.25 13.16 -0.86
C ARG A 164 0.74 14.45 -0.23
N SER A 165 1.59 15.47 -0.12
CA SER A 165 1.21 16.78 0.43
C SER A 165 0.09 17.46 -0.36
N TYR A 166 0.07 17.28 -1.69
CA TYR A 166 -0.97 17.85 -2.56
C TYR A 166 -2.10 16.89 -2.92
N ASN A 167 -2.12 15.68 -2.34
CA ASN A 167 -3.08 14.62 -2.65
C ASN A 167 -3.16 14.31 -4.16
N ALA A 168 -2.01 14.31 -4.84
CA ALA A 168 -1.85 13.96 -6.24
C ALA A 168 -1.44 12.48 -6.35
N VAL A 169 -2.22 11.70 -7.11
CA VAL A 169 -2.03 10.25 -7.26
C VAL A 169 -1.45 9.88 -8.65
N SER A 170 -1.29 10.89 -9.50
CA SER A 170 -0.73 10.81 -10.85
C SER A 170 0.46 11.76 -10.94
N LEU A 171 1.64 11.23 -11.23
CA LEU A 171 2.87 11.98 -11.46
C LEU A 171 3.28 11.84 -12.93
N PHE A 172 3.38 12.95 -13.66
CA PHE A 172 3.83 12.98 -15.04
C PHE A 172 5.31 13.31 -15.11
N THR A 173 6.05 12.60 -15.97
CA THR A 173 7.47 12.88 -16.22
C THR A 173 7.71 13.03 -17.72
N ALA A 174 8.64 13.90 -18.09
CA ALA A 174 8.94 14.26 -19.47
C ALA A 174 9.90 13.27 -20.18
N HIS A 175 9.83 11.99 -19.84
CA HIS A 175 10.63 10.98 -20.57
C HIS A 175 10.12 10.86 -22.00
N HIS A 176 11.04 10.91 -22.96
CA HIS A 176 10.73 10.97 -24.38
C HIS A 176 11.34 9.83 -25.19
N GLU A 177 11.15 9.83 -26.51
CA GLU A 177 11.56 8.74 -27.40
C GLU A 177 13.09 8.49 -27.38
N ASP A 178 13.91 9.53 -27.19
CA ASP A 178 15.37 9.37 -27.18
C ASP A 178 15.84 8.76 -25.85
N ASP A 179 15.18 9.08 -24.72
CA ASP A 179 15.41 8.41 -23.45
C ASP A 179 15.14 6.90 -23.54
N GLU A 180 14.11 6.52 -24.28
CA GLU A 180 13.75 5.14 -24.54
C GLU A 180 14.87 4.42 -25.32
N TYR A 181 15.32 5.05 -26.41
CA TYR A 181 16.41 4.56 -27.23
C TYR A 181 17.71 4.38 -26.42
N GLU A 182 18.13 5.40 -25.66
CA GLU A 182 19.30 5.38 -24.80
C GLU A 182 19.21 4.25 -23.76
N THR A 183 18.04 4.08 -23.17
CA THR A 183 17.80 3.05 -22.14
C THR A 183 17.90 1.65 -22.72
N ILE A 184 17.34 1.40 -23.92
CA ILE A 184 17.42 0.09 -24.56
C ILE A 184 18.88 -0.22 -24.94
N LEU A 185 19.60 0.74 -25.52
CA LEU A 185 21.00 0.56 -25.92
C LEU A 185 21.89 0.27 -24.71
N MET A 186 21.74 1.06 -23.63
CA MET A 186 22.45 0.84 -22.37
C MET A 186 22.20 -0.56 -21.79
N ARG A 187 20.94 -1.00 -21.77
CA ARG A 187 20.58 -2.34 -21.27
C ARG A 187 21.10 -3.47 -22.16
N MET A 188 21.17 -3.23 -23.46
CA MET A 188 21.75 -4.18 -24.41
C MET A 188 23.26 -4.31 -24.20
N ILE A 189 23.98 -3.20 -24.02
CA ILE A 189 25.42 -3.19 -23.67
C ILE A 189 25.66 -3.93 -22.35
N SER A 190 24.76 -3.79 -21.38
CA SER A 190 24.80 -4.53 -20.10
C SER A 190 24.39 -6.01 -20.21
N GLY A 191 24.18 -6.56 -21.41
CA GLY A 191 23.86 -7.97 -21.62
C GLY A 191 22.45 -8.39 -21.15
N ARG A 192 21.49 -7.47 -21.06
CA ARG A 192 20.11 -7.80 -20.65
C ARG A 192 19.36 -8.53 -21.77
N GLY A 193 18.65 -9.60 -21.42
CA GLY A 193 17.77 -10.33 -22.34
C GLY A 193 16.48 -9.57 -22.71
N TYR A 194 15.62 -10.17 -23.54
CA TYR A 194 14.41 -9.51 -24.09
C TYR A 194 13.47 -8.89 -23.03
N ARG A 195 13.38 -9.47 -21.83
CA ARG A 195 12.59 -8.89 -20.71
C ARG A 195 13.19 -7.61 -20.15
N GLY A 196 14.51 -7.44 -20.21
CA GLY A 196 15.17 -6.19 -19.85
C GLY A 196 15.13 -5.13 -20.97
N LEU A 197 15.02 -5.56 -22.23
CA LEU A 197 15.00 -4.66 -23.40
C LEU A 197 13.62 -4.05 -23.71
N GLN A 198 12.64 -4.16 -22.82
CA GLN A 198 11.31 -3.53 -22.97
C GLN A 198 11.33 -1.99 -22.89
N GLY A 199 12.50 -1.40 -22.64
CA GLY A 199 12.67 0.03 -22.41
C GLY A 199 12.00 0.54 -21.12
N ILE A 200 11.53 1.78 -21.17
CA ILE A 200 10.88 2.50 -20.09
C ILE A 200 9.37 2.20 -20.14
N PRO A 201 8.75 1.75 -19.04
CA PRO A 201 7.31 1.53 -19.02
C PRO A 201 6.55 2.87 -19.12
N PRO A 202 5.48 2.96 -19.92
CA PRO A 202 4.70 4.20 -20.06
C PRO A 202 3.93 4.58 -18.78
N ALA A 203 3.48 3.57 -18.04
CA ALA A 203 2.85 3.71 -16.73
C ALA A 203 3.47 2.72 -15.73
N ALA A 204 3.76 3.14 -14.51
CA ALA A 204 4.26 2.28 -13.44
C ALA A 204 4.01 2.89 -12.06
N ASP A 205 4.02 2.07 -11.00
CA ASP A 205 4.10 2.58 -9.62
C ASP A 205 5.36 3.45 -9.45
N ILE A 206 5.31 4.43 -8.55
CA ILE A 206 6.47 5.26 -8.23
C ILE A 206 7.64 4.37 -7.71
N PRO A 207 8.81 4.37 -8.36
CA PRO A 207 9.94 3.54 -7.95
C PRO A 207 10.60 4.12 -6.70
N GLU A 208 11.41 3.30 -6.03
CA GLU A 208 12.26 3.70 -4.89
C GLU A 208 11.51 4.18 -3.62
N CYS A 209 10.17 4.18 -3.63
CA CYS A 209 9.32 4.67 -2.54
C CYS A 209 8.57 3.52 -1.82
N TYR A 210 9.17 2.33 -1.80
CA TYR A 210 8.52 1.08 -1.36
C TYR A 210 8.02 1.10 0.10
N ASP A 211 8.66 1.91 0.95
CA ASP A 211 8.42 2.07 2.39
C ASP A 211 7.60 3.33 2.73
N ILE A 212 7.14 4.07 1.73
CA ILE A 212 6.38 5.30 1.90
C ILE A 212 4.89 5.02 1.71
N TYR A 213 4.14 5.05 2.81
CA TYR A 213 2.68 4.92 2.80
C TYR A 213 2.00 6.07 2.05
N ASN A 214 0.92 5.79 1.30
CA ASN A 214 0.28 6.66 0.30
C ASN A 214 1.12 6.97 -0.95
N ALA A 215 2.35 6.43 -1.06
CA ALA A 215 3.16 6.58 -2.27
C ALA A 215 3.21 5.29 -3.08
N TYR A 216 3.60 4.17 -2.46
CA TYR A 216 3.72 2.89 -3.14
C TYR A 216 2.70 1.89 -2.62
N GLN A 217 1.81 1.41 -3.51
CA GLN A 217 0.90 0.29 -3.26
C GLN A 217 0.10 0.39 -1.93
N SER A 218 -0.29 1.61 -1.54
CA SER A 218 -0.91 1.93 -0.25
C SER A 218 -1.77 3.20 -0.29
N GLY A 219 -2.78 3.31 0.58
CA GLY A 219 -3.45 4.56 0.93
C GLY A 219 -4.93 4.69 0.58
N TYR A 220 -5.49 3.79 -0.21
CA TYR A 220 -6.87 3.92 -0.68
C TYR A 220 -7.91 3.54 0.37
N LEU A 221 -7.58 2.71 1.37
CA LEU A 221 -8.53 2.41 2.44
C LEU A 221 -8.88 3.65 3.28
N ASP A 222 -7.88 4.47 3.62
CA ASP A 222 -8.10 5.75 4.31
C ASP A 222 -8.90 6.73 3.44
N ASP A 223 -8.61 6.77 2.15
CA ASP A 223 -9.33 7.62 1.19
C ASP A 223 -10.82 7.27 1.14
N GLN A 224 -11.19 5.99 1.17
CA GLN A 224 -12.59 5.54 1.20
C GLN A 224 -13.34 5.97 2.47
N ALA A 225 -12.62 6.13 3.59
CA ALA A 225 -13.18 6.66 4.84
C ALA A 225 -13.35 8.18 4.81
N SER A 226 -12.74 8.88 3.86
CA SER A 226 -12.85 10.34 3.74
C SER A 226 -14.25 10.78 3.28
N SER A 227 -14.57 12.06 3.52
CA SER A 227 -15.81 12.66 3.05
C SER A 227 -15.93 12.61 1.51
N ASN A 228 -14.80 12.79 0.83
CA ASN A 228 -14.67 12.88 -0.62
C ASN A 228 -13.57 11.91 -1.10
N PRO A 229 -13.88 10.61 -1.27
CA PRO A 229 -12.90 9.62 -1.73
C PRO A 229 -12.46 9.89 -3.17
N PHE A 230 -11.26 9.46 -3.52
CA PHE A 230 -10.64 9.53 -4.85
C PHE A 230 -11.55 8.89 -5.89
N TRP A 231 -12.12 7.74 -5.57
CA TRP A 231 -13.09 7.06 -6.41
C TRP A 231 -14.24 6.51 -5.57
N THR A 232 -15.47 6.54 -6.11
CA THR A 232 -16.66 5.98 -5.42
C THR A 232 -17.19 4.79 -6.21
N ARG A 233 -17.36 3.63 -5.56
CA ARG A 233 -17.90 2.40 -6.19
C ARG A 233 -19.40 2.52 -6.54
N MET A 234 -20.15 3.39 -5.85
CA MET A 234 -21.62 3.44 -5.87
C MET A 234 -22.14 4.86 -5.50
N PRO A 235 -23.02 5.51 -6.29
CA PRO A 235 -23.69 6.74 -5.85
C PRO A 235 -24.69 6.46 -4.72
N ALA A 236 -24.76 7.31 -3.69
CA ALA A 236 -25.74 7.15 -2.61
C ALA A 236 -27.17 7.55 -3.01
N GLY A 237 -28.19 6.87 -2.45
CA GLY A 237 -29.57 7.35 -2.40
C GLY A 237 -30.45 7.09 -3.64
N ARG A 238 -31.36 8.03 -3.97
CA ARG A 238 -32.40 7.88 -5.02
C ARG A 238 -31.83 7.62 -6.43
N ARG A 239 -30.63 8.10 -6.71
CA ARG A 239 -29.93 7.88 -7.99
C ARG A 239 -29.53 6.42 -8.20
N MET A 240 -29.19 5.71 -7.11
CA MET A 240 -28.94 4.26 -7.11
C MET A 240 -30.19 3.49 -7.53
N LYS A 241 -31.33 3.78 -6.90
CA LYS A 241 -32.62 3.16 -7.25
C LYS A 241 -32.97 3.37 -8.73
N ARG A 242 -32.60 4.50 -9.33
CA ARG A 242 -32.85 4.79 -10.75
C ARG A 242 -31.94 4.00 -11.69
N ILE A 243 -30.65 3.91 -11.39
CA ILE A 243 -29.66 3.16 -12.19
C ILE A 243 -29.88 1.63 -12.07
N LEU A 244 -30.16 1.13 -10.86
CA LEU A 244 -30.55 -0.27 -10.65
C LEU A 244 -31.87 -0.58 -11.34
N ARG A 245 -32.88 0.30 -11.24
CA ARG A 245 -34.15 0.10 -11.96
C ARG A 245 -33.96 0.10 -13.48
N SER A 246 -33.13 0.98 -14.04
CA SER A 246 -32.88 0.98 -15.49
C SER A 246 -32.08 -0.24 -15.93
N SER A 247 -31.09 -0.67 -15.14
CA SER A 247 -30.27 -1.85 -15.44
C SER A 247 -31.04 -3.16 -15.30
N LEU A 248 -31.90 -3.29 -14.27
CA LEU A 248 -32.78 -4.44 -14.06
C LEU A 248 -33.89 -4.50 -15.12
N ARG A 249 -34.46 -3.35 -15.50
CA ARG A 249 -35.50 -3.25 -16.54
C ARG A 249 -34.98 -3.62 -17.94
N ASN A 250 -33.69 -3.49 -18.17
CA ASN A 250 -33.03 -3.88 -19.43
C ASN A 250 -32.57 -5.36 -19.44
N GLN A 251 -32.73 -6.11 -18.34
CA GLN A 251 -32.20 -7.47 -18.19
C GLN A 251 -33.25 -8.53 -17.86
N LEU A 252 -34.53 -8.15 -17.72
CA LEU A 252 -35.59 -9.09 -17.36
C LEU A 252 -36.43 -9.47 -18.60
N ASP A 253 -36.38 -10.74 -18.95
CA ASP A 253 -37.33 -11.42 -19.81
C ASP A 253 -38.69 -11.49 -19.07
N PRO A 254 -39.79 -10.92 -19.62
CA PRO A 254 -41.10 -10.88 -18.95
C PRO A 254 -41.64 -12.25 -18.53
N GLN A 255 -41.25 -13.32 -19.21
CA GLN A 255 -41.75 -14.67 -18.96
C GLN A 255 -41.13 -15.31 -17.70
N MET A 256 -39.88 -14.99 -17.37
CA MET A 256 -39.19 -15.55 -16.20
C MET A 256 -39.71 -14.94 -14.88
N LEU A 257 -40.11 -13.66 -14.92
CA LEU A 257 -40.67 -12.96 -13.76
C LEU A 257 -42.06 -13.47 -13.36
N GLN A 258 -42.90 -13.87 -14.33
CA GLN A 258 -44.18 -14.52 -14.05
C GLN A 258 -44.01 -15.89 -13.41
N TYR A 259 -42.96 -16.63 -13.78
CA TYR A 259 -42.62 -17.93 -13.19
C TYR A 259 -42.13 -17.80 -11.73
N GLU A 260 -41.32 -16.78 -11.44
CA GLU A 260 -40.85 -16.51 -10.07
C GLU A 260 -41.95 -15.93 -9.15
N MET A 261 -42.88 -15.12 -9.69
CA MET A 261 -44.02 -14.62 -8.93
C MET A 261 -45.07 -15.71 -8.63
N ALA A 262 -45.23 -16.70 -9.52
CA ALA A 262 -46.16 -17.82 -9.32
C ALA A 262 -45.71 -18.81 -8.22
N TYR A 263 -44.40 -18.87 -7.92
CA TYR A 263 -43.81 -19.82 -6.97
C TYR A 263 -43.27 -19.20 -5.66
N GLY A 264 -43.88 -18.10 -5.21
CA GLY A 264 -43.92 -17.65 -3.82
C GLY A 264 -42.69 -17.92 -2.93
N MET A 265 -41.53 -17.31 -3.21
CA MET A 265 -40.45 -17.27 -2.22
C MET A 265 -40.71 -16.17 -1.18
N ARG A 266 -41.22 -16.57 -0.01
CA ARG A 266 -41.00 -15.83 1.24
C ARG A 266 -39.59 -16.15 1.73
N SER A 267 -38.62 -15.24 1.57
CA SER A 267 -37.35 -15.37 2.28
C SER A 267 -37.39 -14.52 3.55
N ASP A 268 -37.62 -15.19 4.67
CA ASP A 268 -37.24 -14.66 5.98
C ASP A 268 -35.70 -14.57 6.00
N GLY A 269 -35.16 -13.38 6.27
CA GLY A 269 -33.72 -13.06 6.18
C GLY A 269 -32.83 -13.76 7.22
N SER A 270 -33.37 -14.73 7.96
CA SER A 270 -32.75 -15.41 9.08
C SER A 270 -31.92 -16.64 8.67
N GLN A 271 -32.16 -17.25 7.50
CA GLN A 271 -31.41 -18.44 7.07
C GLN A 271 -29.99 -18.13 6.56
N TYR A 272 -29.81 -17.01 5.86
CA TYR A 272 -28.51 -16.65 5.28
C TYR A 272 -27.46 -16.24 6.33
N PHE A 273 -27.89 -15.70 7.47
CA PHE A 273 -26.99 -15.36 8.57
C PHE A 273 -26.53 -16.60 9.34
N ASN A 274 -27.43 -17.57 9.49
CA ASN A 274 -27.14 -18.83 10.17
C ASN A 274 -26.26 -19.77 9.32
N GLU A 275 -26.36 -19.76 8.00
CA GLU A 275 -25.47 -20.54 7.13
C GLU A 275 -24.04 -19.98 7.06
N TYR A 276 -23.87 -18.66 7.11
CA TYR A 276 -22.54 -18.05 7.19
C TYR A 276 -21.81 -18.46 8.48
N GLN A 277 -22.54 -18.46 9.62
CA GLN A 277 -22.02 -18.96 10.88
C GLN A 277 -21.80 -20.48 10.90
N ARG A 278 -22.62 -21.28 10.18
CA ARG A 278 -22.47 -22.74 10.11
C ARG A 278 -21.32 -23.19 9.20
N ALA A 279 -21.04 -22.47 8.11
CA ALA A 279 -19.91 -22.78 7.23
C ALA A 279 -18.54 -22.52 7.90
N HIS A 280 -18.48 -21.56 8.83
CA HIS A 280 -17.27 -21.20 9.58
C HIS A 280 -17.13 -21.97 10.91
N ARG A 281 -18.08 -22.85 11.25
CA ARG A 281 -18.04 -23.73 12.44
C ARG A 281 -17.39 -25.10 12.19
N LYS A 282 -16.70 -25.30 11.07
CA LYS A 282 -15.98 -26.56 10.78
C LYS A 282 -14.53 -26.61 11.28
N GLY A 283 -14.09 -25.64 12.07
CA GLY A 283 -12.89 -25.72 12.90
C GLY A 283 -13.26 -25.43 14.36
N GLY A 284 -13.00 -26.39 15.27
CA GLY A 284 -13.50 -26.36 16.65
C GLY A 284 -13.02 -25.17 17.49
N ASP A 285 -13.73 -24.91 18.60
CA ASP A 285 -13.44 -24.08 19.81
C ASP A 285 -12.62 -22.77 19.72
N VAL A 286 -12.24 -22.30 18.52
CA VAL A 286 -11.36 -21.14 18.32
C VAL A 286 -12.15 -19.97 17.74
N PRO A 287 -12.07 -18.76 18.34
CA PRO A 287 -12.77 -17.59 17.82
C PRO A 287 -12.32 -17.22 16.38
N PRO A 288 -13.25 -16.73 15.54
CA PRO A 288 -12.89 -16.20 14.23
C PRO A 288 -12.04 -14.93 14.38
N VAL A 289 -10.93 -14.85 13.65
CA VAL A 289 -10.05 -13.67 13.61
C VAL A 289 -10.52 -12.71 12.51
N PRO A 290 -10.60 -11.40 12.75
CA PRO A 290 -10.90 -10.42 11.70
C PRO A 290 -9.82 -10.45 10.62
N GLU A 291 -10.22 -10.52 9.35
CA GLU A 291 -9.28 -10.42 8.23
C GLU A 291 -8.56 -9.07 8.24
N VAL A 292 -7.25 -9.10 8.00
CA VAL A 292 -6.46 -7.87 7.84
C VAL A 292 -6.76 -7.29 6.46
N GLU A 293 -7.29 -6.07 6.41
CA GLU A 293 -7.63 -5.39 5.16
C GLU A 293 -6.39 -5.13 4.31
N ALA A 294 -6.51 -5.35 3.01
CA ALA A 294 -5.43 -5.13 2.04
C ALA A 294 -5.55 -3.77 1.36
N GLU A 295 -4.43 -3.07 1.25
CA GLU A 295 -4.34 -1.80 0.55
C GLU A 295 -4.49 -1.94 -0.98
N ASP A 296 -4.85 -0.86 -1.69
CA ASP A 296 -4.96 -0.87 -3.17
C ASP A 296 -4.49 0.45 -3.82
N GLY A 297 -3.86 1.32 -3.02
CA GLY A 297 -3.50 2.68 -3.40
C GLY A 297 -2.13 2.88 -4.03
N GLY A 298 -1.71 4.14 -4.12
CA GLY A 298 -0.36 4.53 -4.55
C GLY A 298 -0.33 5.49 -5.73
N ILE A 299 0.79 6.21 -5.83
CA ILE A 299 1.12 7.15 -6.89
C ILE A 299 1.58 6.38 -8.12
N MET A 300 0.98 6.69 -9.27
CA MET A 300 1.44 6.19 -10.56
C MET A 300 2.22 7.25 -11.30
N ILE A 301 3.31 6.82 -11.93
CA ILE A 301 4.07 7.61 -12.86
C ILE A 301 3.57 7.35 -14.27
N TYR A 302 3.26 8.42 -15.00
CA TYR A 302 2.89 8.42 -16.40
C TYR A 302 3.94 9.16 -17.23
N ARG A 303 4.20 8.64 -18.44
CA ARG A 303 5.22 9.16 -19.36
C ARG A 303 4.64 9.39 -20.76
N PRO A 304 3.80 10.43 -20.93
CA PRO A 304 3.09 10.67 -22.18
C PRO A 304 4.01 11.00 -23.35
N LEU A 305 5.23 11.49 -23.08
CA LEU A 305 6.13 11.96 -24.13
C LEU A 305 6.98 10.85 -24.79
N LEU A 306 6.87 9.59 -24.34
CA LEU A 306 7.70 8.48 -24.84
C LEU A 306 7.59 8.24 -26.35
N GLY A 307 6.49 8.64 -26.98
CA GLY A 307 6.28 8.52 -28.42
C GLY A 307 6.80 9.71 -29.26
N PHE A 308 7.34 10.75 -28.62
CA PHE A 308 7.76 11.98 -29.30
C PHE A 308 9.28 12.15 -29.24
N SER A 309 9.87 12.58 -30.35
CA SER A 309 11.30 12.86 -30.45
C SER A 309 11.66 14.17 -29.73
N LYS A 310 12.93 14.30 -29.33
CA LYS A 310 13.43 15.53 -28.73
C LYS A 310 13.27 16.74 -29.66
N ASP A 311 13.53 16.56 -30.96
CA ASP A 311 13.40 17.64 -31.94
C ASP A 311 11.99 18.24 -31.98
N ARG A 312 10.94 17.40 -31.82
CA ARG A 312 9.56 17.88 -31.74
C ARG A 312 9.28 18.64 -30.45
N LEU A 313 9.91 18.26 -29.34
CA LEU A 313 9.79 18.97 -28.06
C LEU A 313 10.46 20.34 -28.15
N THR A 314 11.66 20.40 -28.73
CA THR A 314 12.36 21.66 -29.01
C THR A 314 11.52 22.58 -29.90
N ALA A 315 11.01 22.07 -31.03
CA ALA A 315 10.14 22.85 -31.91
C ALA A 315 8.87 23.35 -31.20
N THR A 316 8.31 22.56 -30.28
CA THR A 316 7.15 22.98 -29.49
C THR A 316 7.48 24.15 -28.57
N CYS A 317 8.66 24.16 -27.95
CA CYS A 317 9.09 25.29 -27.12
C CYS A 317 9.46 26.52 -27.95
N GLU A 318 10.16 26.33 -29.08
CA GLU A 318 10.57 27.41 -29.99
C GLU A 318 9.38 28.10 -30.65
N GLU A 319 8.43 27.35 -31.22
CA GLU A 319 7.24 27.90 -31.88
C GLU A 319 6.32 28.68 -30.91
N ASN A 320 6.43 28.45 -29.60
CA ASN A 320 5.56 29.03 -28.58
C ASN A 320 6.30 29.94 -27.58
N ASP A 321 7.54 30.32 -27.88
CA ASP A 321 8.38 31.21 -27.05
C ASP A 321 8.43 30.79 -25.57
N ILE A 322 8.62 29.49 -25.32
CA ILE A 322 8.75 28.93 -23.98
C ILE A 322 10.24 28.88 -23.62
N PRO A 323 10.70 29.61 -22.59
CA PRO A 323 12.10 29.55 -22.21
C PRO A 323 12.40 28.25 -21.44
N TRP A 324 13.59 27.68 -21.68
CA TRP A 324 14.12 26.54 -20.94
C TRP A 324 15.56 26.79 -20.51
N PHE A 325 16.04 25.97 -19.57
CA PHE A 325 17.39 26.00 -19.03
C PHE A 325 18.12 24.72 -19.43
N GLU A 326 19.35 24.84 -19.92
CA GLU A 326 20.19 23.69 -20.25
C GLU A 326 21.33 23.58 -19.25
N ASP A 327 21.42 22.43 -18.57
CA ASP A 327 22.52 22.14 -17.66
C ASP A 327 23.78 21.77 -18.47
N TYR A 328 24.88 22.48 -18.21
CA TYR A 328 26.18 22.28 -18.88
C TYR A 328 26.77 20.88 -18.63
N THR A 329 26.42 20.23 -17.52
CA THR A 329 26.86 18.85 -17.21
C THR A 329 26.29 17.82 -18.18
N ASN A 330 25.19 18.13 -18.88
CA ASN A 330 24.62 17.25 -19.91
C ASN A 330 25.50 17.17 -21.17
N ALA A 331 26.42 18.12 -21.36
CA ALA A 331 27.33 18.15 -22.51
C ALA A 331 28.58 17.28 -22.30
N ASP A 332 28.91 16.91 -21.05
CA ASP A 332 30.10 16.12 -20.74
C ASP A 332 29.85 14.62 -21.00
N PRO A 333 30.55 13.99 -21.96
CA PRO A 333 30.39 12.58 -22.29
C PRO A 333 30.92 11.64 -21.20
N THR A 334 31.81 12.10 -20.32
CA THR A 334 32.42 11.28 -19.26
C THR A 334 31.55 11.18 -18.02
N PHE A 335 30.56 12.07 -17.88
CA PHE A 335 29.78 12.22 -16.67
C PHE A 335 28.80 11.06 -16.43
N THR A 336 28.16 10.54 -17.47
CA THR A 336 27.27 9.35 -17.37
C THR A 336 27.38 8.45 -18.60
N PRO A 337 27.10 7.14 -18.47
CA PRO A 337 27.02 6.25 -19.63
C PRO A 337 25.94 6.71 -20.63
N ARG A 338 24.90 7.40 -20.14
CA ARG A 338 23.86 7.98 -20.97
C ARG A 338 24.39 9.16 -21.80
N ASN A 339 25.18 10.06 -21.22
CA ASN A 339 25.84 11.14 -21.95
C ASN A 339 26.83 10.60 -22.98
N ALA A 340 27.57 9.54 -22.65
CA ALA A 340 28.44 8.86 -23.60
C ALA A 340 27.65 8.30 -24.80
N ILE A 341 26.49 7.67 -24.56
CA ILE A 341 25.62 7.19 -25.64
C ILE A 341 25.08 8.36 -26.49
N ARG A 342 24.65 9.46 -25.87
CA ARG A 342 24.21 10.67 -26.58
C ARG A 342 25.31 11.23 -27.47
N TYR A 343 26.52 11.33 -26.95
CA TYR A 343 27.70 11.77 -27.68
C TYR A 343 27.99 10.85 -28.87
N LEU A 344 27.98 9.53 -28.64
CA LEU A 344 28.23 8.53 -29.67
C LEU A 344 27.25 8.65 -30.84
N VAL A 345 25.96 8.80 -30.55
CA VAL A 345 24.90 8.92 -31.56
C VAL A 345 24.99 10.24 -32.33
N LYS A 346 25.38 11.33 -31.65
CA LYS A 346 25.47 12.66 -32.26
C LYS A 346 26.70 12.81 -33.16
N HIS A 347 27.83 12.23 -32.77
CA HIS A 347 29.12 12.44 -33.43
C HIS A 347 29.57 11.29 -34.34
N HIS A 348 28.96 10.09 -34.23
CA HIS A 348 29.31 8.94 -35.05
C HIS A 348 28.11 8.37 -35.79
N ASN A 349 28.34 7.92 -37.03
CA ASN A 349 27.31 7.25 -37.82
C ASN A 349 27.25 5.76 -37.45
N LEU A 350 26.27 5.40 -36.61
CA LEU A 350 26.08 4.02 -36.18
C LEU A 350 25.50 3.14 -37.31
N PRO A 351 25.85 1.85 -37.37
CA PRO A 351 25.23 0.90 -38.29
C PRO A 351 23.70 0.88 -38.17
N ALA A 352 22.99 0.59 -39.27
CA ALA A 352 21.52 0.62 -39.32
C ALA A 352 20.83 -0.15 -38.18
N ALA A 353 21.41 -1.26 -37.71
CA ALA A 353 20.87 -2.05 -36.61
C ALA A 353 20.92 -1.34 -35.24
N LEU A 354 21.85 -0.41 -35.06
CA LEU A 354 22.03 0.39 -33.84
C LEU A 354 21.39 1.78 -33.95
N GLN A 355 20.80 2.12 -35.10
CA GLN A 355 20.09 3.39 -35.25
C GLN A 355 18.73 3.39 -34.52
N LYS A 356 18.24 4.60 -34.23
CA LYS A 356 17.03 4.84 -33.45
C LYS A 356 15.81 4.00 -33.88
N PRO A 357 15.43 3.90 -35.17
CA PRO A 357 14.25 3.13 -35.59
C PRO A 357 14.37 1.63 -35.27
N ALA A 358 15.54 1.03 -35.50
CA ALA A 358 15.75 -0.40 -35.29
C ALA A 358 15.69 -0.79 -33.81
N ILE A 359 16.31 0.03 -32.95
CA ILE A 359 16.34 -0.18 -31.50
C ILE A 359 14.96 0.02 -30.87
N LEU A 360 14.21 1.05 -31.29
CA LEU A 360 12.84 1.24 -30.81
C LEU A 360 11.90 0.12 -31.26
N GLN A 361 12.03 -0.35 -32.50
CA GLN A 361 11.29 -1.53 -32.98
C GLN A 361 11.65 -2.80 -32.21
N LEU A 362 12.93 -2.98 -31.84
CA LEU A 362 13.35 -4.07 -30.96
C LEU A 362 12.66 -3.97 -29.59
N GLY A 363 12.68 -2.79 -28.96
CA GLY A 363 12.01 -2.54 -27.68
C GLY A 363 10.52 -2.82 -27.73
N ALA A 364 9.84 -2.36 -28.79
CA ALA A 364 8.41 -2.61 -29.01
C ALA A 364 8.09 -4.12 -29.16
N ARG A 365 8.89 -4.86 -29.94
CA ARG A 365 8.74 -6.33 -30.08
C ARG A 365 8.97 -7.04 -28.76
N CYS A 366 9.98 -6.63 -27.99
CA CYS A 366 10.26 -7.17 -26.67
C CYS A 366 9.09 -6.92 -25.70
N ARG A 367 8.56 -5.70 -25.65
CA ARG A 367 7.38 -5.33 -24.83
C ARG A 367 6.15 -6.12 -25.22
N ALA A 368 5.84 -6.23 -26.51
CA ALA A 368 4.69 -7.00 -27.01
C ALA A 368 4.80 -8.49 -26.64
N ARG A 369 6.00 -9.06 -26.76
CA ARG A 369 6.25 -10.45 -26.35
C ARG A 369 6.03 -10.64 -24.85
N VAL A 370 6.57 -9.76 -24.01
CA VAL A 370 6.41 -9.86 -22.55
C VAL A 370 4.94 -9.68 -22.15
N ALA A 371 4.24 -8.71 -22.75
CA ALA A 371 2.81 -8.53 -22.53
C ALA A 371 1.99 -9.77 -22.90
N ALA A 372 2.33 -10.44 -24.01
CA ALA A 372 1.68 -11.69 -24.40
C ALA A 372 1.95 -12.82 -23.40
N GLU A 373 3.19 -12.96 -22.92
CA GLU A 373 3.55 -13.95 -21.90
C GLU A 373 2.85 -13.66 -20.55
N GLU A 374 2.79 -12.41 -20.10
CA GLU A 374 2.08 -12.01 -18.87
C GLU A 374 0.56 -12.21 -19.00
N ALA A 375 -0.03 -11.94 -20.17
CA ALA A 375 -1.44 -12.18 -20.44
C ALA A 375 -1.78 -13.68 -20.51
N GLU A 376 -0.88 -14.51 -21.02
CA GLU A 376 -1.04 -15.97 -20.99
C GLU A 376 -0.91 -16.52 -19.57
N ALA A 377 0.07 -16.04 -18.79
CA ALA A 377 0.18 -16.37 -17.38
C ALA A 377 -1.09 -15.98 -16.60
N GLY A 378 -1.66 -14.82 -16.88
CA GLY A 378 -2.96 -14.40 -16.33
C GLY A 378 -4.09 -15.38 -16.65
N ARG A 379 -4.22 -15.82 -17.92
CA ARG A 379 -5.22 -16.82 -18.33
C ARG A 379 -5.02 -18.19 -17.67
N VAL A 380 -3.77 -18.59 -17.40
CA VAL A 380 -3.47 -19.84 -16.69
C VAL A 380 -3.75 -19.70 -15.19
N LEU A 381 -3.47 -18.53 -14.61
CA LEU A 381 -3.81 -18.19 -13.22
C LEU A 381 -5.31 -18.25 -12.95
N GLU A 382 -6.17 -17.95 -13.92
CA GLU A 382 -7.63 -18.14 -13.77
C GLU A 382 -8.02 -19.60 -13.50
N ARG A 383 -7.17 -20.57 -13.85
CA ARG A 383 -7.37 -21.99 -13.56
C ARG A 383 -6.73 -22.43 -12.25
N LEU A 384 -5.90 -21.58 -11.63
CA LEU A 384 -5.29 -21.83 -10.34
C LEU A 384 -6.37 -21.75 -9.26
N HIS A 385 -6.56 -22.83 -8.53
CA HIS A 385 -7.42 -22.81 -7.35
C HIS A 385 -6.55 -22.37 -6.17
N VAL A 386 -6.46 -21.05 -5.98
CA VAL A 386 -6.11 -20.52 -4.65
C VAL A 386 -7.25 -20.95 -3.73
N ARG A 387 -6.96 -21.48 -2.54
CA ARG A 387 -8.01 -21.91 -1.59
C ARG A 387 -8.22 -20.87 -0.52
N ASP A 388 -7.11 -20.39 0.03
CA ASP A 388 -7.10 -19.47 1.15
C ASP A 388 -5.86 -18.56 1.09
N LEU A 389 -6.09 -17.27 1.30
CA LEU A 389 -5.06 -16.26 1.54
C LEU A 389 -5.35 -15.69 2.92
N ALA A 390 -4.68 -16.22 3.93
CA ALA A 390 -4.82 -15.73 5.29
C ALA A 390 -3.94 -14.48 5.46
N THR A 391 -4.53 -13.29 5.28
CA THR A 391 -3.82 -12.01 5.44
C THR A 391 -3.28 -11.81 6.87
N THR A 392 -3.87 -12.48 7.85
CA THR A 392 -3.44 -12.49 9.27
C THR A 392 -2.02 -13.01 9.47
N ALA A 393 -1.65 -14.12 8.82
CA ALA A 393 -0.32 -14.71 8.87
C ALA A 393 0.51 -14.51 7.59
N GLY A 394 -0.13 -14.03 6.52
CA GLY A 394 0.46 -13.88 5.19
C GLY A 394 0.79 -15.23 4.58
N THR A 395 -0.14 -16.19 4.66
CA THR A 395 0.01 -17.54 4.09
C THR A 395 -0.91 -17.72 2.90
N VAL A 396 -0.42 -18.43 1.88
CA VAL A 396 -1.19 -18.77 0.69
C VAL A 396 -1.20 -20.28 0.53
N GLU A 397 -2.39 -20.86 0.40
CA GLU A 397 -2.53 -22.25 -0.04
C GLU A 397 -3.02 -22.29 -1.48
N ALA A 398 -2.20 -22.84 -2.38
CA ALA A 398 -2.51 -22.92 -3.80
C ALA A 398 -2.26 -24.33 -4.33
N GLU A 399 -3.17 -24.80 -5.19
CA GLU A 399 -2.99 -26.02 -5.99
C GLU A 399 -2.61 -25.63 -7.42
N MET A 400 -1.41 -26.03 -7.85
CA MET A 400 -0.84 -25.64 -9.14
C MET A 400 -1.64 -26.24 -10.31
N PRO A 401 -1.92 -25.48 -11.38
CA PRO A 401 -2.64 -26.01 -12.52
C PRO A 401 -1.79 -27.07 -13.24
N ARG A 402 -2.44 -28.15 -13.67
CA ARG A 402 -1.81 -29.14 -14.54
C ARG A 402 -1.74 -28.61 -15.97
N TYR A 403 -0.56 -28.66 -16.56
CA TYR A 403 -0.32 -28.44 -17.98
C TYR A 403 -0.57 -29.74 -18.74
N LYS A 404 -1.72 -29.81 -19.42
CA LYS A 404 -1.90 -30.79 -20.49
C LYS A 404 -1.06 -30.37 -21.69
N LEU A 405 0.20 -30.80 -21.73
CA LEU A 405 0.94 -30.84 -22.99
C LEU A 405 0.13 -31.76 -23.92
N PRO A 406 -0.30 -31.33 -25.12
CA PRO A 406 -1.07 -32.19 -26.01
C PRO A 406 -0.24 -33.43 -26.37
N GLY A 407 -0.56 -34.54 -25.72
CA GLY A 407 -0.08 -35.88 -26.01
C GLY A 407 -1.07 -36.53 -26.96
N GLY A 408 -0.79 -36.46 -28.25
CA GLY A 408 -1.56 -37.18 -29.26
C GLY A 408 -0.61 -38.05 -30.08
N PRO A 409 -0.88 -39.36 -30.25
CA PRO A 409 -0.18 -40.21 -31.19
C PRO A 409 -0.68 -39.88 -32.60
N ARG A 410 -0.15 -38.83 -33.21
CA ARG A 410 -0.12 -38.68 -34.66
C ARG A 410 1.27 -38.23 -35.05
N LEU A 411 2.07 -39.22 -35.43
CA LEU A 411 3.29 -39.07 -36.19
C LEU A 411 2.99 -38.37 -37.51
N SER A 412 2.84 -37.04 -37.50
CA SER A 412 3.41 -36.18 -38.53
C SER A 412 3.47 -34.71 -38.07
N ARG A 413 4.67 -34.15 -38.20
CA ARG A 413 4.97 -32.71 -38.34
C ARG A 413 4.63 -31.75 -37.19
N ARG A 414 5.48 -31.74 -36.14
CA ARG A 414 6.29 -30.56 -35.73
C ARG A 414 7.60 -31.06 -35.12
N SER A 415 8.75 -30.64 -35.66
CA SER A 415 10.10 -31.15 -35.29
C SER A 415 10.39 -31.12 -33.79
N ALA A 416 11.33 -31.95 -33.33
CA ALA A 416 11.79 -31.97 -31.93
C ALA A 416 12.13 -30.56 -31.41
N VAL A 417 12.64 -29.70 -32.28
CA VAL A 417 12.91 -28.28 -32.05
C VAL A 417 11.66 -27.50 -31.59
N TRP A 418 10.51 -27.66 -32.26
CA TRP A 418 9.27 -26.98 -31.88
C TRP A 418 8.73 -27.46 -30.54
N ARG A 419 8.85 -28.77 -30.26
CA ARG A 419 8.47 -29.33 -28.96
C ARG A 419 9.34 -28.75 -27.84
N LYS A 420 10.65 -28.64 -28.06
CA LYS A 420 11.59 -27.98 -27.14
C LYS A 420 11.24 -26.50 -26.94
N LYS A 421 11.00 -25.74 -28.00
CA LYS A 421 10.58 -24.31 -27.91
C LYS A 421 9.29 -24.13 -27.12
N ARG A 422 8.28 -24.98 -27.34
CA ARG A 422 7.01 -24.96 -26.62
C ARG A 422 7.19 -25.27 -25.13
N LEU A 423 8.04 -26.24 -24.80
CA LEU A 423 8.37 -26.58 -23.42
C LEU A 423 9.01 -25.38 -22.70
N ILE A 424 10.00 -24.74 -23.33
CA ILE A 424 10.66 -23.53 -22.79
C ILE A 424 9.66 -22.39 -22.59
N HIS A 425 8.74 -22.18 -23.54
CA HIS A 425 7.67 -21.20 -23.42
C HIS A 425 6.80 -21.45 -22.19
N TYR A 426 6.24 -22.65 -22.03
CA TYR A 426 5.40 -22.96 -20.87
C TYR A 426 6.17 -22.93 -19.54
N ARG A 427 7.46 -23.28 -19.52
CA ARG A 427 8.33 -23.07 -18.34
C ARG A 427 8.45 -21.60 -17.99
N THR A 428 8.56 -20.72 -18.97
CA THR A 428 8.58 -19.26 -18.77
C THR A 428 7.26 -18.78 -18.18
N ILE A 429 6.12 -19.25 -18.72
CA ILE A 429 4.78 -18.93 -18.18
C ILE A 429 4.65 -19.43 -16.73
N ALA A 430 5.05 -20.67 -16.45
CA ALA A 430 5.05 -21.22 -15.11
C ALA A 430 5.94 -20.41 -14.14
N ALA A 431 7.12 -19.96 -14.58
CA ALA A 431 7.99 -19.11 -13.76
C ALA A 431 7.32 -17.77 -13.41
N ILE A 432 6.59 -17.14 -14.35
CA ILE A 432 5.83 -15.90 -14.09
C ILE A 432 4.77 -16.15 -13.00
N ILE A 433 4.04 -17.26 -13.10
CA ILE A 433 3.02 -17.66 -12.12
C ILE A 433 3.64 -17.82 -10.73
N VAL A 434 4.74 -18.57 -10.65
CA VAL A 434 5.47 -18.79 -9.39
C VAL A 434 5.97 -17.47 -8.81
N ARG A 435 6.53 -16.59 -9.65
CA ARG A 435 6.99 -15.25 -9.21
C ARG A 435 5.84 -14.42 -8.64
N ARG A 436 4.67 -14.43 -9.28
CA ARG A 436 3.47 -13.74 -8.79
C ARG A 436 2.97 -14.32 -7.46
N LEU A 437 2.98 -15.65 -7.29
CA LEU A 437 2.63 -16.28 -6.01
C LEU A 437 3.62 -15.94 -4.89
N ILE A 438 4.93 -15.96 -5.17
CA ILE A 438 5.97 -15.53 -4.23
C ILE A 438 5.73 -14.07 -3.83
N SER A 439 5.33 -13.20 -4.78
CA SER A 439 5.08 -11.78 -4.51
C SER A 439 3.94 -11.51 -3.51
N LEU A 440 3.08 -12.49 -3.22
CA LEU A 440 2.01 -12.33 -2.22
C LEU A 440 2.52 -12.43 -0.77
N VAL A 441 3.62 -13.14 -0.56
CA VAL A 441 4.11 -13.56 0.77
C VAL A 441 5.53 -13.05 1.05
N THR A 442 6.28 -12.69 0.01
CA THR A 442 7.67 -12.26 0.16
C THR A 442 7.81 -10.99 0.99
N PRO A 443 8.82 -10.90 1.87
CA PRO A 443 9.18 -9.64 2.54
C PRO A 443 10.00 -8.71 1.63
N HIS A 444 10.54 -9.24 0.52
CA HIS A 444 11.55 -8.59 -0.31
C HIS A 444 10.98 -8.24 -1.68
N HIS A 445 10.19 -7.18 -1.73
CA HIS A 445 9.57 -6.75 -2.98
C HIS A 445 10.49 -6.01 -3.95
N SER A 446 11.58 -5.42 -3.44
CA SER A 446 12.61 -4.81 -4.27
C SER A 446 13.47 -5.85 -5.01
N THR A 447 13.50 -7.10 -4.54
CA THR A 447 14.36 -8.17 -5.05
C THR A 447 13.57 -9.47 -5.27
N LEU A 448 12.52 -9.40 -6.08
CA LEU A 448 11.85 -10.61 -6.57
C LEU A 448 12.79 -11.46 -7.43
N PRO A 449 12.71 -12.79 -7.31
CA PRO A 449 13.61 -13.69 -8.05
C PRO A 449 13.42 -13.53 -9.56
N THR A 450 14.53 -13.64 -10.29
CA THR A 450 14.49 -13.65 -11.75
C THR A 450 13.81 -14.93 -12.26
N LEU A 451 13.29 -14.92 -13.49
CA LEU A 451 12.64 -16.13 -14.03
C LEU A 451 13.61 -17.31 -14.18
N ALA A 452 14.90 -17.03 -14.35
CA ALA A 452 15.96 -18.04 -14.42
C ALA A 452 16.20 -18.70 -13.05
N GLU A 453 16.21 -17.92 -11.96
CA GLU A 453 16.32 -18.45 -10.59
C GLU A 453 15.14 -19.36 -10.21
N LEU A 454 14.00 -19.22 -10.89
CA LEU A 454 12.80 -20.02 -10.65
C LEU A 454 12.77 -21.35 -11.41
N GLU A 455 13.78 -21.68 -12.21
CA GLU A 455 13.78 -22.89 -13.04
C GLU A 455 13.63 -24.18 -12.22
N TYR A 456 14.32 -24.28 -11.08
CA TYR A 456 14.19 -25.41 -10.15
C TYR A 456 12.77 -25.48 -9.57
N SER A 457 12.25 -24.35 -9.11
CA SER A 457 10.88 -24.23 -8.58
C SER A 457 9.85 -24.66 -9.63
N VAL A 458 10.04 -24.28 -10.90
CA VAL A 458 9.17 -24.72 -12.00
C VAL A 458 9.24 -26.23 -12.21
N SER A 459 10.44 -26.82 -12.23
CA SER A 459 10.60 -28.28 -12.39
C SER A 459 10.00 -29.08 -11.24
N LEU A 460 9.98 -28.51 -10.02
CA LEU A 460 9.37 -29.12 -8.84
C LEU A 460 7.85 -28.96 -8.80
N LEU A 461 7.34 -27.75 -9.05
CA LEU A 461 5.91 -27.40 -8.98
C LEU A 461 5.12 -27.92 -10.19
N PHE A 462 5.77 -28.05 -11.35
CA PHE A 462 5.17 -28.50 -12.59
C PHE A 462 5.96 -29.68 -13.19
N PRO A 463 5.79 -30.91 -12.66
CA PRO A 463 6.53 -32.09 -13.13
C PRO A 463 6.37 -32.36 -14.64
N GLU A 464 5.23 -31.96 -15.21
CA GLU A 464 4.92 -32.09 -16.64
C GLU A 464 5.82 -31.24 -17.54
N LEU A 465 6.45 -30.19 -16.98
CA LEU A 465 7.32 -29.25 -17.68
C LEU A 465 8.82 -29.53 -17.48
N ARG A 466 9.18 -30.67 -16.87
CA ARG A 466 10.58 -31.07 -16.65
C ARG A 466 11.31 -31.30 -17.97
N LEU A 467 12.54 -30.78 -18.06
CA LEU A 467 13.45 -31.09 -19.15
C LEU A 467 13.92 -32.56 -19.06
N PRO A 468 14.45 -33.16 -20.15
CA PRO A 468 15.01 -34.51 -20.11
C PRO A 468 16.04 -34.68 -18.98
N ASP A 469 16.98 -33.74 -18.85
CA ASP A 469 18.01 -33.74 -17.81
C ASP A 469 17.40 -33.64 -16.39
N ASP A 470 16.33 -32.86 -16.21
CA ASP A 470 15.61 -32.75 -14.94
C ASP A 470 14.93 -34.08 -14.55
N LYS A 471 14.59 -34.92 -15.53
CA LYS A 471 13.93 -36.20 -15.25
C LYS A 471 14.87 -37.16 -14.57
N GLU A 472 16.19 -37.03 -14.72
CA GLU A 472 17.20 -37.90 -14.12
C GLU A 472 17.61 -37.45 -12.71
N ASN A 473 17.18 -36.26 -12.28
CA ASN A 473 17.56 -35.71 -10.98
C ASN A 473 16.82 -36.43 -9.81
N PRO A 474 17.54 -37.11 -8.90
CA PRO A 474 16.92 -37.88 -7.82
C PRO A 474 16.17 -37.01 -6.80
N THR A 475 16.51 -35.73 -6.67
CA THR A 475 15.77 -34.79 -5.78
C THR A 475 14.38 -34.44 -6.32
N LEU A 476 14.19 -34.54 -7.63
CA LEU A 476 12.92 -34.32 -8.32
C LEU A 476 12.12 -35.64 -8.46
N GLN A 477 12.79 -36.79 -8.37
CA GLN A 477 12.20 -38.12 -8.37
C GLN A 477 11.86 -38.57 -6.94
N GLY A 478 10.71 -38.15 -6.42
CA GLY A 478 10.26 -38.57 -5.09
C GLY A 478 9.09 -37.78 -4.56
N ARG A 479 8.74 -38.01 -3.29
CA ARG A 479 7.77 -37.15 -2.60
C ARG A 479 8.33 -35.72 -2.55
N PRO A 480 7.53 -34.70 -2.95
CA PRO A 480 8.00 -33.33 -2.94
C PRO A 480 8.44 -32.94 -1.52
N LYS A 481 9.58 -32.28 -1.42
CA LYS A 481 10.11 -31.74 -0.16
C LYS A 481 9.93 -30.23 -0.14
N GLY A 482 9.72 -29.67 1.05
CA GLY A 482 9.64 -28.23 1.23
C GLY A 482 11.00 -27.56 0.98
N TYR A 483 10.96 -26.34 0.46
CA TYR A 483 12.16 -25.54 0.18
C TYR A 483 11.91 -24.05 0.45
N VAL A 484 12.99 -23.26 0.51
CA VAL A 484 12.93 -21.81 0.71
C VAL A 484 13.42 -21.10 -0.53
N ILE A 485 12.69 -20.07 -0.96
CA ILE A 485 13.14 -19.17 -2.03
C ILE A 485 12.65 -17.75 -1.76
N ALA A 486 13.53 -16.76 -1.94
CA ALA A 486 13.22 -15.34 -1.72
C ALA A 486 12.53 -15.03 -0.37
N GLY A 487 12.95 -15.73 0.71
CA GLY A 487 12.36 -15.57 2.05
C GLY A 487 10.98 -16.19 2.22
N VAL A 488 10.53 -17.07 1.31
CA VAL A 488 9.25 -17.80 1.36
C VAL A 488 9.51 -19.30 1.47
N HIS A 489 8.95 -19.95 2.50
CA HIS A 489 8.83 -21.41 2.57
C HIS A 489 7.73 -21.88 1.63
N MET A 490 8.05 -22.84 0.78
CA MET A 490 7.09 -23.59 -0.02
C MET A 490 7.01 -25.01 0.54
N ASP A 491 5.94 -25.30 1.29
CA ASP A 491 5.72 -26.59 1.92
C ASP A 491 4.67 -27.41 1.16
N PRO A 492 4.97 -28.66 0.76
CA PRO A 492 4.00 -29.52 0.10
C PRO A 492 3.03 -30.14 1.12
N LEU A 493 1.74 -29.97 0.85
CA LEU A 493 0.62 -30.60 1.53
C LEU A 493 0.06 -31.70 0.62
N ILE A 494 0.46 -32.94 0.90
CA ILE A 494 0.03 -34.11 0.13
C ILE A 494 -1.39 -34.49 0.58
N GLN A 495 -2.35 -34.40 -0.33
CA GLN A 495 -3.73 -34.78 -0.06
C GLN A 495 -3.91 -36.31 -0.18
N PRO A 496 -4.92 -36.91 0.48
CA PRO A 496 -5.20 -38.35 0.38
C PRO A 496 -5.46 -38.86 -1.04
N ASN A 497 -5.96 -37.99 -1.92
CA ASN A 497 -6.19 -38.27 -3.35
C ASN A 497 -4.90 -38.25 -4.20
N GLY A 498 -3.73 -38.01 -3.59
CA GLY A 498 -2.44 -37.90 -4.26
C GLY A 498 -2.15 -36.54 -4.91
N SER A 499 -3.05 -35.56 -4.83
CA SER A 499 -2.77 -34.20 -5.30
C SER A 499 -1.87 -33.45 -4.32
N VAL A 500 -0.94 -32.63 -4.85
CA VAL A 500 0.00 -31.86 -4.05
C VAL A 500 -0.48 -30.42 -4.02
N ARG A 501 -0.87 -29.95 -2.84
CA ARG A 501 -1.10 -28.54 -2.58
C ARG A 501 0.18 -27.92 -2.04
N TRP A 502 0.42 -26.65 -2.34
CA TRP A 502 1.58 -25.93 -1.83
C TRP A 502 1.13 -24.83 -0.88
N ARG A 503 1.67 -24.85 0.34
CA ARG A 503 1.54 -23.77 1.31
C ARG A 503 2.75 -22.87 1.19
N LEU A 504 2.51 -21.62 0.80
CA LEU A 504 3.52 -20.57 0.78
C LEU A 504 3.40 -19.79 2.08
N SER A 505 4.52 -19.65 2.79
CA SER A 505 4.58 -18.90 4.04
C SER A 505 5.89 -18.15 4.19
N ARG A 506 5.88 -17.06 4.97
CA ARG A 506 7.09 -16.29 5.22
C ARG A 506 8.12 -17.12 6.01
N ALA A 507 9.36 -17.16 5.53
CA ALA A 507 10.47 -17.75 6.27
C ALA A 507 10.81 -16.94 7.53
N PRO A 508 11.17 -17.59 8.64
CA PRO A 508 11.69 -16.90 9.81
C PRO A 508 12.92 -16.05 9.47
N TYR A 509 13.17 -15.02 10.25
CA TYR A 509 14.36 -14.19 10.10
C TYR A 509 15.62 -15.02 10.32
N GLU A 510 16.59 -14.86 9.43
CA GLU A 510 17.88 -15.52 9.56
C GLU A 510 18.65 -14.90 10.72
N THR A 511 19.42 -15.70 11.46
CA THR A 511 20.20 -15.23 12.62
C THR A 511 21.17 -14.10 12.27
N LYS A 512 21.64 -14.05 11.01
CA LYS A 512 22.56 -13.03 10.51
C LYS A 512 21.87 -11.71 10.15
N THR A 513 20.56 -11.75 9.87
CA THR A 513 19.78 -10.56 9.50
C THR A 513 19.14 -9.95 10.73
N ARG A 514 19.31 -8.64 10.92
CA ARG A 514 18.61 -7.94 12.00
C ARG A 514 17.11 -7.97 11.72
N ALA A 515 16.35 -8.57 12.63
CA ALA A 515 14.90 -8.56 12.57
C ALA A 515 14.37 -7.11 12.55
N PRO A 516 13.29 -6.83 11.81
CA PRO A 516 12.67 -5.52 11.83
C PRO A 516 12.27 -5.20 13.26
N GLU A 517 12.43 -3.94 13.64
CA GLU A 517 12.10 -3.47 14.98
C GLU A 517 11.62 -2.04 14.89
N LEU A 518 10.41 -1.78 15.38
CA LEU A 518 9.89 -0.43 15.53
C LEU A 518 9.98 -0.04 17.01
N ARG A 519 10.67 1.04 17.32
CA ARG A 519 10.74 1.60 18.67
C ARG A 519 9.99 2.92 18.70
N ILE A 520 9.14 3.09 19.70
CA ILE A 520 8.46 4.35 19.98
C ILE A 520 8.67 4.69 21.44
N SER A 521 9.32 5.84 21.66
CA SER A 521 9.63 6.33 22.99
C SER A 521 8.36 6.74 23.73
N ALA A 522 8.37 6.59 25.05
CA ALA A 522 7.32 7.09 25.93
C ALA A 522 7.06 8.59 25.68
N VAL A 523 5.79 8.96 25.73
CA VAL A 523 5.35 10.36 25.62
C VAL A 523 5.27 10.92 27.04
N PRO A 524 5.94 12.03 27.40
CA PRO A 524 5.87 12.57 28.76
C PRO A 524 4.42 12.86 29.18
N LEU A 525 4.01 12.53 30.41
CA LEU A 525 2.67 12.79 30.95
C LEU A 525 2.28 14.26 30.87
N ARG A 526 3.23 15.15 31.12
CA ARG A 526 3.06 16.60 30.94
C ARG A 526 2.60 17.00 29.55
N SER A 527 3.09 16.33 28.51
CA SER A 527 2.73 16.58 27.12
C SER A 527 1.34 16.04 26.74
N ARG A 528 0.71 15.30 27.66
CA ARG A 528 -0.66 14.76 27.56
C ARG A 528 -1.67 15.61 28.34
N PHE A 529 -1.20 16.43 29.27
CA PHE A 529 -2.03 17.34 30.04
C PHE A 529 -2.71 18.35 29.10
N LEU A 530 -4.01 18.60 29.28
CA LEU A 530 -4.84 19.45 28.41
C LEU A 530 -4.96 18.95 26.94
N LYS A 531 -5.06 17.64 26.70
CA LYS A 531 -5.45 17.07 25.38
C LYS A 531 -6.66 16.15 25.55
N GLU A 532 -7.62 16.19 24.62
CA GLU A 532 -8.78 15.30 24.71
C GLU A 532 -8.34 13.82 24.68
N PRO A 533 -9.04 12.91 25.37
CA PRO A 533 -8.81 11.46 25.24
C PRO A 533 -8.96 10.95 23.79
N SER A 534 -9.70 11.69 22.96
CA SER A 534 -9.87 11.45 21.52
C SER A 534 -8.64 11.87 20.69
N ASP A 535 -7.83 12.80 21.20
CA ASP A 535 -6.64 13.35 20.56
C ASP A 535 -5.38 12.58 20.97
N TRP A 536 -5.06 11.51 20.23
CA TRP A 536 -3.84 10.71 20.44
C TRP A 536 -2.58 11.55 20.14
N PRO A 537 -1.86 12.09 21.14
CA PRO A 537 -0.70 12.93 20.88
C PRO A 537 0.43 12.03 20.38
N THR A 538 0.78 12.14 19.12
CA THR A 538 1.79 11.27 18.53
C THR A 538 2.69 12.05 17.58
N ASP A 539 3.94 12.27 18.00
CA ASP A 539 5.03 12.65 17.10
C ASP A 539 5.66 11.40 16.43
N GLY A 540 5.51 10.20 17.03
CA GLY A 540 6.00 8.94 16.46
C GLY A 540 4.94 8.04 15.80
N GLY A 541 3.68 8.14 16.25
CA GLY A 541 2.60 7.20 15.93
C GLY A 541 1.61 7.59 14.83
N LYS A 542 1.76 8.77 14.23
CA LYS A 542 0.93 9.20 13.09
C LYS A 542 1.33 8.51 11.78
N LYS A 543 2.59 8.09 11.66
CA LYS A 543 3.16 7.61 10.40
C LYS A 543 3.03 6.09 10.30
N TRP A 544 2.42 5.64 9.21
CA TRP A 544 2.46 4.25 8.78
C TRP A 544 3.90 3.83 8.46
N LYS A 545 4.29 2.64 8.90
CA LYS A 545 5.59 2.04 8.58
C LYS A 545 5.40 0.64 8.02
N LEU A 546 6.21 0.29 7.03
CA LEU A 546 6.18 -1.05 6.44
C LEU A 546 6.95 -2.02 7.33
N TRP A 547 6.26 -3.06 7.79
CA TRP A 547 6.78 -4.14 8.63
C TRP A 547 6.97 -5.41 7.80
N ASP A 548 8.20 -5.93 7.79
CA ASP A 548 8.58 -7.18 7.10
C ASP A 548 8.12 -7.21 5.62
N GLY A 549 8.00 -6.05 4.97
CA GLY A 549 7.55 -5.92 3.58
C GLY A 549 6.07 -6.24 3.30
N ARG A 550 5.33 -6.76 4.30
CA ARG A 550 3.96 -7.31 4.16
C ARG A 550 2.89 -6.46 4.82
N TYR A 551 3.19 -5.87 5.97
CA TYR A 551 2.20 -5.20 6.81
C TYR A 551 2.51 -3.72 6.93
N TRP A 552 1.54 -2.86 6.61
CA TRP A 552 1.57 -1.48 7.06
C TRP A 552 1.10 -1.45 8.51
N ILE A 553 1.93 -0.93 9.41
CA ILE A 553 1.61 -0.82 10.83
C ILE A 553 1.65 0.65 11.23
N ARG A 554 0.58 1.09 11.89
CA ARG A 554 0.49 2.38 12.56
C ARG A 554 0.20 2.15 14.03
N LEU A 555 1.07 2.65 14.89
CA LEU A 555 0.95 2.49 16.33
C LEU A 555 0.74 3.84 16.98
N ARG A 556 -0.40 4.04 17.65
CA ARG A 556 -0.62 5.18 18.53
C ARG A 556 -0.52 4.67 19.97
N HIS A 557 0.27 5.31 20.80
CA HIS A 557 0.32 4.96 22.22
C HIS A 557 0.36 6.21 23.07
N ARG A 558 -0.26 6.09 24.24
CA ARG A 558 -0.20 7.04 25.36
C ARG A 558 0.39 6.38 26.60
N SER A 559 1.13 5.28 26.41
CA SER A 559 1.76 4.54 27.51
C SER A 559 2.97 5.30 28.07
N PRO A 560 3.14 5.38 29.42
CA PRO A 560 4.32 5.97 30.06
C PRO A 560 5.60 5.15 29.86
N CYS A 561 5.51 3.95 29.27
CA CYS A 561 6.67 3.15 28.92
C CYS A 561 6.94 3.13 27.41
N ASN A 562 8.19 2.81 27.06
CA ASN A 562 8.59 2.63 25.67
C ASN A 562 7.87 1.41 25.08
N ILE A 563 7.29 1.60 23.89
CA ILE A 563 6.61 0.54 23.16
C ILE A 563 7.45 0.13 21.96
N ARG A 564 7.45 -1.17 21.71
CA ARG A 564 8.21 -1.78 20.63
C ARG A 564 7.37 -2.75 19.83
N ILE A 565 7.55 -2.76 18.52
CA ILE A 565 7.06 -3.82 17.65
C ILE A 565 8.25 -4.66 17.24
N ALA A 566 8.22 -5.93 17.61
CA ALA A 566 9.24 -6.94 17.29
C ALA A 566 8.51 -8.20 16.78
N PRO A 567 9.21 -9.13 16.09
CA PRO A 567 8.60 -10.42 15.78
C PRO A 567 8.22 -11.15 17.06
N PHE A 568 7.12 -11.91 17.02
CA PHE A 568 6.69 -12.74 18.15
C PHE A 568 7.83 -13.65 18.63
N ASP A 569 8.01 -13.69 19.94
CA ASP A 569 9.05 -14.46 20.63
C ASP A 569 8.40 -15.31 21.72
N ALA A 570 8.70 -16.62 21.69
CA ALA A 570 8.16 -17.60 22.61
C ALA A 570 8.56 -17.33 24.07
N ALA A 571 9.67 -16.61 24.31
CA ALA A 571 10.11 -16.25 25.66
C ALA A 571 9.04 -15.46 26.44
N TYR A 572 8.23 -14.65 25.75
CA TYR A 572 7.19 -13.80 26.37
C TYR A 572 5.78 -14.40 26.28
N GLN A 573 5.65 -15.61 25.71
CA GLN A 573 4.36 -16.25 25.50
C GLN A 573 3.68 -16.64 26.83
N LYS A 574 4.46 -17.09 27.82
CA LYS A 574 3.92 -17.54 29.12
C LYS A 574 3.20 -16.40 29.84
N ASP A 575 3.88 -15.28 30.03
CA ASP A 575 3.36 -14.11 30.73
C ASP A 575 2.14 -13.50 30.02
N PHE A 576 2.19 -13.42 28.68
CA PHE A 576 1.05 -12.95 27.90
C PHE A 576 -0.17 -13.87 28.01
N ARG A 577 0.05 -15.19 27.95
CA ARG A 577 -1.02 -16.18 28.14
C ARG A 577 -1.64 -16.06 29.52
N GLU A 578 -0.86 -15.84 30.57
CA GLU A 578 -1.35 -15.64 31.94
C GLU A 578 -2.12 -14.31 32.07
N GLY A 579 -1.63 -13.23 31.46
CA GLY A 579 -2.30 -11.93 31.45
C GLY A 579 -3.63 -11.88 30.69
N LEU A 580 -3.85 -12.76 29.71
CA LEU A 580 -5.15 -12.90 29.02
C LEU A 580 -6.26 -13.49 29.92
N LEU A 581 -5.92 -14.06 31.09
CA LEU A 581 -6.83 -14.85 31.93
C LEU A 581 -7.46 -14.07 33.10
N LEU A 582 -7.27 -12.75 33.19
CA LEU A 582 -7.74 -11.90 34.31
C LEU A 582 -9.27 -11.61 34.32
N GLY A 583 -10.10 -12.55 33.82
CA GLY A 583 -11.58 -12.52 33.86
C GLY A 583 -12.15 -13.95 33.95
N GLU A 584 -13.39 -14.11 34.44
CA GLU A 584 -13.92 -15.40 34.94
C GLU A 584 -13.66 -16.66 34.08
N LYS A 585 -13.00 -17.62 34.75
CA LYS A 585 -13.01 -19.09 34.66
C LYS A 585 -12.88 -19.80 33.29
N VAL A 586 -11.68 -20.38 33.12
CA VAL A 586 -11.39 -21.77 32.70
C VAL A 586 -11.36 -22.12 31.20
N LYS A 587 -12.01 -21.39 30.27
CA LYS A 587 -11.93 -21.76 28.82
C LYS A 587 -10.75 -21.18 28.03
N ASN A 588 -9.98 -20.23 28.59
CA ASN A 588 -9.01 -19.44 27.82
C ASN A 588 -7.54 -19.89 27.93
N LYS A 589 -7.18 -20.89 28.76
CA LYS A 589 -5.76 -21.31 28.93
C LYS A 589 -5.12 -21.78 27.63
N GLU A 590 -5.94 -22.33 26.73
CA GLU A 590 -5.49 -22.83 25.44
C GLU A 590 -5.78 -21.88 24.28
N LEU A 591 -6.45 -20.75 24.51
CA LEU A 591 -6.90 -19.82 23.46
C LEU A 591 -5.72 -19.38 22.58
N LEU A 592 -4.66 -18.81 23.18
CA LEU A 592 -3.47 -18.38 22.44
C LEU A 592 -2.81 -19.54 21.68
N THR A 593 -2.73 -20.71 22.31
CA THR A 593 -2.07 -21.89 21.72
C THR A 593 -2.87 -22.43 20.54
N ASN A 594 -4.19 -22.50 20.66
CA ASN A 594 -5.11 -22.95 19.62
C ASN A 594 -5.17 -21.94 18.47
N MET A 595 -5.20 -20.64 18.77
CA MET A 595 -5.12 -19.56 17.77
C MET A 595 -3.81 -19.63 16.97
N LEU A 596 -2.67 -19.77 17.65
CA LEU A 596 -1.38 -19.94 16.97
C LEU A 596 -1.31 -21.24 16.18
N LYS A 597 -1.94 -22.32 16.64
CA LYS A 597 -1.99 -23.59 15.91
C LYS A 597 -2.84 -23.50 14.64
N VAL A 598 -3.96 -22.79 14.69
CA VAL A 598 -4.89 -22.63 13.55
C VAL A 598 -4.37 -21.61 12.55
N TYR A 599 -4.05 -20.39 13.01
CA TYR A 599 -3.77 -19.26 12.11
C TYR A 599 -2.28 -19.07 11.80
N ALA A 600 -1.36 -19.48 12.68
CA ALA A 600 0.08 -19.27 12.49
C ALA A 600 0.93 -20.50 12.92
N PRO A 601 0.72 -21.67 12.29
CA PRO A 601 1.38 -22.89 12.69
C PRO A 601 2.90 -22.87 12.46
N GLY A 602 3.61 -23.71 13.23
CA GLY A 602 5.03 -23.96 13.02
C GLY A 602 5.90 -22.72 13.21
N ARG A 603 6.77 -22.42 12.23
CA ARG A 603 7.73 -21.32 12.34
C ARG A 603 7.16 -19.95 11.93
N ILE A 604 5.97 -19.91 11.35
CA ILE A 604 5.35 -18.69 10.81
C ILE A 604 4.98 -17.72 11.93
N ARG A 605 4.61 -18.22 13.11
CA ARG A 605 4.31 -17.38 14.28
C ARG A 605 5.42 -16.40 14.62
N TYR A 606 6.69 -16.77 14.44
CA TYR A 606 7.85 -15.90 14.70
C TYR A 606 8.05 -14.79 13.65
N THR A 607 7.15 -14.70 12.66
CA THR A 607 7.13 -13.61 11.67
C THR A 607 6.02 -12.60 11.96
N LEU A 608 5.09 -12.93 12.86
CA LEU A 608 3.98 -12.06 13.21
C LEU A 608 4.49 -10.82 13.97
N PRO A 609 3.97 -9.61 13.66
CA PRO A 609 4.26 -8.44 14.47
C PRO A 609 3.64 -8.63 15.86
N ALA A 610 4.45 -8.40 16.89
CA ALA A 610 4.05 -8.45 18.29
C ALA A 610 4.42 -7.13 18.97
N VAL A 611 3.52 -6.63 19.81
CA VAL A 611 3.69 -5.36 20.54
C VAL A 611 4.17 -5.64 21.95
N TYR A 612 5.31 -5.07 22.30
CA TYR A 612 5.99 -5.22 23.58
C TYR A 612 6.06 -3.88 24.31
N ALA A 613 5.95 -3.90 25.63
CA ALA A 613 6.43 -2.81 26.48
C ALA A 613 7.77 -3.18 27.10
N ASP A 614 8.65 -2.20 27.21
CA ASP A 614 9.92 -2.30 27.92
C ASP A 614 9.74 -2.10 29.47
N ALA A 615 8.54 -2.36 30.02
CA ALA A 615 8.22 -2.27 31.45
C ALA A 615 7.09 -3.24 31.84
N ASP A 616 6.82 -3.36 33.15
CA ASP A 616 5.67 -4.13 33.65
C ASP A 616 4.35 -3.42 33.33
N PHE A 617 3.76 -3.72 32.18
CA PHE A 617 2.54 -3.07 31.71
C PHE A 617 1.30 -3.41 32.55
N LEU A 618 1.24 -4.61 33.14
CA LEU A 618 0.05 -5.12 33.85
C LEU A 618 -0.16 -4.44 35.22
N SER A 619 0.91 -4.01 35.88
CA SER A 619 0.80 -3.29 37.16
C SER A 619 0.08 -1.95 37.00
N TYR A 620 0.15 -1.32 35.81
CA TYR A 620 -0.56 -0.07 35.51
C TYR A 620 -2.01 -0.30 35.06
N THR A 621 -2.33 -1.43 34.41
CA THR A 621 -3.67 -1.69 33.88
C THR A 621 -4.61 -2.39 34.87
N ASN A 622 -4.08 -3.20 35.79
CA ASN A 622 -4.88 -4.03 36.69
C ASN A 622 -5.32 -3.33 37.98
N ASN A 623 -4.59 -2.31 38.44
CA ASN A 623 -4.82 -1.75 39.76
C ASN A 623 -6.04 -0.81 39.85
N ASN A 624 -6.72 -0.49 38.75
CA ASN A 624 -7.77 0.54 38.71
C ASN A 624 -7.34 1.90 39.33
N GLU A 625 -6.06 2.08 39.70
CA GLU A 625 -5.49 3.37 40.03
C GLU A 625 -5.71 4.23 38.80
N ALA A 626 -6.48 5.30 38.99
CA ALA A 626 -6.99 6.12 37.91
C ALA A 626 -5.88 6.38 36.89
N TYR A 627 -6.26 6.33 35.63
CA TYR A 627 -5.49 6.67 34.43
C TYR A 627 -4.60 7.93 34.59
N TRP A 628 -4.88 8.75 35.61
CA TRP A 628 -4.07 9.81 36.17
C TRP A 628 -3.83 9.62 37.68
N PRO A 629 -2.61 9.82 38.20
CA PRO A 629 -2.41 9.91 39.64
C PRO A 629 -3.22 11.07 40.22
N GLN A 630 -3.83 10.84 41.39
CA GLN A 630 -4.69 11.82 42.04
C GLN A 630 -3.87 13.03 42.52
N PRO A 631 -4.16 14.26 42.05
CA PRO A 631 -3.41 15.44 42.46
C PRO A 631 -3.65 15.78 43.94
N PRO A 632 -2.80 16.61 44.57
CA PRO A 632 -2.99 17.07 45.95
C PRO A 632 -4.39 17.66 46.22
N ASP A 633 -4.90 17.51 47.45
CA ASP A 633 -6.27 17.90 47.83
C ASP A 633 -6.64 19.35 47.50
N HIS A 634 -5.69 20.28 47.63
CA HIS A 634 -5.90 21.70 47.35
C HIS A 634 -6.17 22.00 45.86
N LEU A 635 -5.64 21.18 44.94
CA LEU A 635 -5.94 21.26 43.51
C LEU A 635 -7.24 20.53 43.16
N ARG A 636 -7.58 19.46 43.90
CA ARG A 636 -8.87 18.76 43.77
C ARG A 636 -10.04 19.64 44.18
N GLN A 637 -9.92 20.35 45.30
CA GLN A 637 -10.94 21.28 45.80
C GLN A 637 -11.14 22.49 44.88
N ALA A 638 -10.06 23.02 44.28
CA ALA A 638 -10.13 24.11 43.30
C ALA A 638 -10.83 23.70 41.99
N ALA A 639 -10.83 22.40 41.65
CA ALA A 639 -11.45 21.85 40.45
C ALA A 639 -12.81 21.19 40.69
N ALA A 640 -13.26 21.06 41.94
CA ALA A 640 -14.49 20.36 42.33
C ALA A 640 -15.77 21.04 41.80
N GLY A 641 -15.77 22.34 41.52
CA GLY A 641 -16.91 23.06 40.95
C GLY A 641 -17.16 22.86 39.44
N ILE A 642 -16.64 21.78 38.84
CA ILE A 642 -16.59 21.58 37.37
C ILE A 642 -17.29 20.28 36.92
N ALA A 643 -17.43 19.27 37.79
CA ALA A 643 -18.11 18.02 37.48
C ALA A 643 -19.60 18.10 37.87
N GLU A 644 -20.52 17.58 37.04
CA GLU A 644 -21.98 17.61 37.30
C GLU A 644 -22.41 16.67 38.46
N ASP A 645 -21.55 15.75 38.89
CA ASP A 645 -21.77 14.87 40.06
C ASP A 645 -20.73 15.18 41.16
N ASP A 646 -21.20 15.62 42.32
CA ASP A 646 -20.41 16.03 43.51
C ASP A 646 -19.51 14.93 44.13
N THR A 647 -19.45 13.73 43.53
CA THR A 647 -18.76 12.57 44.09
C THR A 647 -17.61 12.02 43.25
N GLU A 648 -17.40 12.52 42.02
CA GLU A 648 -16.32 12.05 41.14
C GLU A 648 -15.28 13.15 40.84
N THR A 649 -14.00 12.81 40.99
CA THR A 649 -12.86 13.71 40.76
C THR A 649 -12.81 14.20 39.31
N PRO A 650 -12.48 15.48 39.05
CA PRO A 650 -12.22 15.96 37.69
C PRO A 650 -10.96 15.28 37.15
N THR A 651 -11.15 14.26 36.32
CA THR A 651 -10.07 13.66 35.55
C THR A 651 -9.97 14.42 34.21
N PRO A 652 -8.80 14.45 33.55
CA PRO A 652 -8.66 14.95 32.18
C PRO A 652 -9.58 14.28 31.14
N GLU A 653 -10.27 13.18 31.51
CA GLU A 653 -11.28 12.53 30.68
C GLU A 653 -12.70 13.08 30.91
N THR A 654 -12.99 13.64 32.10
CA THR A 654 -14.30 14.20 32.47
C THR A 654 -14.39 15.72 32.32
N VAL A 655 -13.24 16.42 32.34
CA VAL A 655 -13.20 17.88 32.22
C VAL A 655 -12.46 18.32 30.95
N THR A 656 -13.13 19.08 30.09
CA THR A 656 -12.52 19.62 28.87
C THR A 656 -11.46 20.68 29.18
N ILE A 657 -10.48 20.79 28.27
CA ILE A 657 -9.36 21.76 28.33
C ILE A 657 -9.85 23.19 28.61
N GLN A 658 -10.98 23.55 27.98
CA GLN A 658 -11.60 24.86 28.09
C GLN A 658 -12.18 25.11 29.49
N GLN A 659 -12.65 24.07 30.19
CA GLN A 659 -13.15 24.17 31.55
C GLN A 659 -12.02 24.31 32.57
N LEU A 660 -10.89 23.60 32.38
CA LEU A 660 -9.70 23.74 33.25
C LEU A 660 -9.03 25.11 33.12
N GLN A 661 -8.87 25.63 31.89
CA GLN A 661 -8.26 26.94 31.64
C GLN A 661 -9.10 28.12 32.12
N LYS A 662 -10.42 27.93 32.22
CA LYS A 662 -11.36 28.96 32.69
C LYS A 662 -11.40 29.09 34.22
N ASN A 663 -11.12 27.99 34.93
CA ASN A 663 -11.39 27.88 36.36
C ASN A 663 -10.13 27.75 37.24
N LEU A 664 -8.96 27.43 36.67
CA LEU A 664 -7.70 27.34 37.41
C LEU A 664 -6.77 28.53 37.11
N THR A 665 -6.05 29.01 38.12
CA THR A 665 -5.02 30.04 37.95
C THR A 665 -3.75 29.47 37.30
N LYS A 666 -2.94 30.34 36.68
CA LYS A 666 -1.68 29.95 36.03
C LYS A 666 -0.71 29.21 36.97
N ASN A 667 -0.70 29.55 38.27
CA ASN A 667 0.16 28.91 39.26
C ASN A 667 -0.35 27.52 39.64
N GLN A 668 -1.66 27.35 39.81
CA GLN A 668 -2.27 26.03 40.07
C GLN A 668 -2.05 25.05 38.91
N ILE A 669 -2.06 25.55 37.67
CA ILE A 669 -1.73 24.75 36.49
C ILE A 669 -0.25 24.30 36.55
N LEU A 670 0.67 25.18 36.95
CA LEU A 670 2.09 24.85 37.08
C LEU A 670 2.36 23.83 38.20
N ASP A 671 1.71 23.96 39.37
CA ASP A 671 1.83 23.01 40.48
C ASP A 671 1.32 21.63 40.11
N LEU A 672 0.22 21.59 39.36
CA LEU A 672 -0.38 20.35 38.88
C LEU A 672 0.48 19.68 37.81
N LEU A 673 1.11 20.45 36.91
CA LEU A 673 2.12 19.93 35.99
C LEU A 673 3.36 19.38 36.73
N ALA A 674 3.84 20.08 37.76
CA ALA A 674 4.98 19.65 38.58
C ALA A 674 4.69 18.35 39.37
N PHE A 675 3.45 18.17 39.83
CA PHE A 675 3.01 16.92 40.45
C PHE A 675 3.08 15.74 39.47
N TYR A 676 2.58 15.91 38.23
CA TYR A 676 2.68 14.87 37.21
C TYR A 676 4.11 14.60 36.77
N ASP A 677 4.96 15.63 36.65
CA ASP A 677 6.39 15.48 36.36
C ASP A 677 7.08 14.62 37.45
N LYS A 678 6.81 14.90 38.73
CA LYS A 678 7.37 14.13 39.87
C LYS A 678 6.84 12.70 39.95
N TRP A 679 5.56 12.49 39.67
CA TRP A 679 4.99 11.14 39.59
C TRP A 679 5.59 10.35 38.44
N GLU A 680 5.77 10.99 37.28
CA GLU A 680 6.41 10.39 36.11
C GLU A 680 7.85 9.99 36.44
N GLU A 681 8.65 10.87 37.04
CA GLU A 681 10.02 10.55 37.50
C GLU A 681 10.05 9.34 38.48
N SER A 682 9.03 9.17 39.32
CA SER A 682 8.95 8.04 40.27
C SER A 682 8.62 6.68 39.62
N LYS A 683 8.03 6.70 38.42
CA LYS A 683 7.59 5.50 37.67
C LYS A 683 8.42 5.25 36.41
N TYR A 684 9.09 6.28 35.91
CA TYR A 684 9.93 6.27 34.72
C TYR A 684 11.32 5.78 35.09
N VAL A 685 11.76 4.69 34.46
CA VAL A 685 13.17 4.30 34.47
C VAL A 685 13.82 5.03 33.28
N PRO A 686 14.70 6.03 33.50
CA PRO A 686 15.33 6.74 32.41
C PRO A 686 16.22 5.78 31.61
N CYS A 687 15.79 5.46 30.39
CA CYS A 687 16.66 4.83 29.40
C CYS A 687 17.33 5.95 28.60
N ASN A 688 18.49 6.40 29.04
CA ASN A 688 19.36 7.26 28.23
C ASN A 688 19.57 6.63 26.85
N ALA A 689 19.65 7.45 25.79
CA ALA A 689 19.88 7.03 24.41
C ALA A 689 21.10 6.08 24.22
N ASP A 690 22.01 6.04 25.20
CA ASP A 690 23.23 5.21 25.19
C ASP A 690 23.17 3.94 26.07
N THR A 691 22.16 3.75 26.94
CA THR A 691 22.05 2.54 27.80
C THR A 691 21.31 1.36 27.16
N TRP A 692 20.98 1.45 25.87
CA TRP A 692 20.17 0.48 25.12
C TRP A 692 20.90 -0.85 24.78
N TYR A 693 22.19 -0.96 25.16
CA TYR A 693 23.05 -2.12 24.87
C TYR A 693 23.20 -3.09 26.04
N LEU A 694 22.58 -2.84 27.19
CA LEU A 694 22.76 -3.71 28.37
C LEU A 694 21.94 -5.01 28.25
N PRO A 695 22.59 -6.20 28.26
CA PRO A 695 21.91 -7.51 28.19
C PRO A 695 20.90 -7.75 29.32
N SER A 696 21.02 -7.01 30.43
CA SER A 696 20.17 -7.13 31.63
C SER A 696 18.73 -6.64 31.45
N GLN A 697 18.42 -5.80 30.45
CA GLN A 697 17.05 -5.32 30.21
C GLN A 697 16.14 -6.31 29.46
N ARG A 698 16.67 -7.44 28.96
CA ARG A 698 15.83 -8.51 28.36
C ARG A 698 14.77 -9.05 29.33
N LYS A 699 15.01 -8.93 30.65
CA LYS A 699 14.14 -9.41 31.74
C LYS A 699 12.93 -8.53 32.05
N LEU A 700 12.85 -7.28 31.55
CA LEU A 700 11.75 -6.35 31.86
C LEU A 700 10.68 -6.23 30.77
N ARG A 701 10.86 -6.92 29.64
CA ARG A 701 9.94 -6.82 28.50
C ARG A 701 8.72 -7.68 28.71
N LYS A 702 7.54 -7.16 28.38
CA LYS A 702 6.28 -7.92 28.37
C LYS A 702 5.57 -7.79 27.03
N LEU A 703 5.03 -8.90 26.54
CA LEU A 703 4.18 -8.95 25.35
C LEU A 703 2.77 -8.46 25.73
N ILE A 704 2.26 -7.47 25.00
CA ILE A 704 0.98 -6.81 25.30
C ILE A 704 -0.08 -7.13 24.25
N ALA A 705 0.31 -7.27 22.98
CA ALA A 705 -0.65 -7.55 21.90
C ALA A 705 -0.06 -8.31 20.71
N LEU A 706 -0.91 -9.10 20.07
CA LEU A 706 -0.73 -9.71 18.76
C LEU A 706 -1.79 -9.13 17.81
N PRO A 707 -1.52 -7.98 17.17
CA PRO A 707 -2.52 -7.21 16.44
C PRO A 707 -3.10 -7.95 15.23
N THR A 708 -2.31 -8.76 14.52
CA THR A 708 -2.80 -9.55 13.38
C THR A 708 -3.74 -10.69 13.77
N LEU A 709 -3.75 -11.11 15.04
CA LEU A 709 -4.66 -12.11 15.58
C LEU A 709 -5.80 -11.47 16.41
N GLY A 710 -5.82 -10.14 16.53
CA GLY A 710 -6.80 -9.43 17.35
C GLY A 710 -6.69 -9.72 18.85
N LEU A 711 -5.52 -10.14 19.34
CA LEU A 711 -5.31 -10.45 20.75
C LEU A 711 -4.58 -9.29 21.45
N SER A 712 -5.06 -8.87 22.62
CA SER A 712 -4.35 -7.95 23.50
C SER A 712 -4.63 -8.28 24.96
N LEU A 713 -3.77 -7.80 25.85
CA LEU A 713 -4.07 -7.79 27.29
C LEU A 713 -5.32 -6.91 27.56
N PRO A 714 -6.13 -7.23 28.58
CA PRO A 714 -7.25 -6.39 29.02
C PRO A 714 -6.79 -4.95 29.32
N GLY A 715 -7.56 -3.95 28.91
CA GLY A 715 -7.23 -2.53 29.08
C GLY A 715 -6.09 -2.01 28.19
N ALA A 716 -5.34 -2.88 27.49
CA ALA A 716 -4.23 -2.44 26.65
C ALA A 716 -4.65 -1.54 25.48
N TYR A 717 -5.85 -1.75 24.92
CA TYR A 717 -6.41 -0.93 23.85
C TYR A 717 -6.60 0.54 24.24
N ASP A 718 -6.85 0.78 25.53
CA ASP A 718 -6.98 2.13 26.04
C ASP A 718 -5.63 2.83 26.00
N TRP A 719 -4.50 2.14 26.12
CA TRP A 719 -3.18 2.75 26.15
C TRP A 719 -2.43 2.69 24.82
N VAL A 720 -2.68 1.67 24.01
CA VAL A 720 -1.97 1.38 22.76
C VAL A 720 -2.98 0.93 21.70
N GLN A 721 -3.08 1.71 20.62
CA GLN A 721 -3.82 1.35 19.43
C GLN A 721 -2.85 0.95 18.32
N CYS A 722 -2.95 -0.29 17.87
CA CYS A 722 -2.18 -0.81 16.75
C CYS A 722 -3.12 -1.09 15.58
N GLU A 723 -2.96 -0.34 14.50
CA GLU A 723 -3.64 -0.59 13.24
C GLU A 723 -2.68 -1.34 12.30
N VAL A 724 -3.17 -2.44 11.74
CA VAL A 724 -2.41 -3.28 10.82
C VAL A 724 -3.20 -3.43 9.53
N ARG A 725 -2.52 -3.23 8.41
CA ARG A 725 -3.07 -3.44 7.06
C ARG A 725 -2.12 -4.29 6.25
N TYR A 726 -2.66 -5.15 5.42
CA TYR A 726 -1.88 -5.93 4.48
C TYR A 726 -1.52 -5.04 3.30
N ARG A 727 -0.31 -5.21 2.78
CA ARG A 727 0.12 -4.57 1.53
C ARG A 727 -0.83 -4.92 0.39
N LYS A 728 -0.82 -4.12 -0.68
CA LYS A 728 -1.53 -4.44 -1.92
C LYS A 728 -1.30 -5.86 -2.40
N ILE A 729 -2.41 -6.57 -2.56
CA ILE A 729 -2.48 -7.91 -3.14
C ILE A 729 -2.89 -7.74 -4.60
N ASP A 730 -2.23 -8.47 -5.50
CA ASP A 730 -2.62 -8.49 -6.91
C ASP A 730 -4.04 -9.07 -7.02
N GLY A 731 -5.00 -8.18 -7.30
CA GLY A 731 -6.41 -8.54 -7.39
C GLY A 731 -6.70 -9.55 -8.49
N ASP A 732 -5.88 -9.64 -9.53
CA ASP A 732 -6.07 -10.61 -10.62
C ASP A 732 -5.79 -12.05 -10.16
N LEU A 733 -4.97 -12.25 -9.11
CA LEU A 733 -4.74 -13.56 -8.50
C LEU A 733 -5.94 -14.07 -7.69
N LEU A 734 -6.80 -13.17 -7.20
CA LEU A 734 -7.93 -13.48 -6.33
C LEU A 734 -9.30 -13.43 -7.03
N ARG A 735 -9.35 -12.97 -8.28
CA ARG A 735 -10.60 -12.49 -8.90
C ARG A 735 -11.58 -13.59 -9.35
N ARG A 736 -11.18 -14.86 -9.51
CA ARG A 736 -12.05 -15.84 -10.21
C ARG A 736 -12.00 -17.31 -9.75
N GLY A 737 -11.10 -17.74 -8.87
CA GLY A 737 -10.94 -19.16 -8.49
C GLY A 737 -11.34 -19.54 -7.06
N THR A 738 -11.62 -18.55 -6.22
CA THR A 738 -11.91 -18.70 -4.80
C THR A 738 -13.35 -18.27 -4.53
N SER A 739 -14.04 -18.96 -3.60
CA SER A 739 -15.23 -18.42 -2.94
C SER A 739 -14.95 -17.17 -2.10
N TRP A 740 -13.73 -16.60 -2.19
CA TRP A 740 -13.54 -15.15 -2.16
C TRP A 740 -14.39 -14.53 -3.28
N GLN A 741 -15.70 -14.46 -3.02
CA GLN A 741 -16.38 -13.21 -3.24
C GLN A 741 -15.41 -12.17 -2.69
N ARG A 742 -14.94 -11.21 -3.51
CA ARG A 742 -14.40 -9.95 -2.98
C ARG A 742 -15.13 -9.69 -1.67
N PRO A 743 -14.48 -9.54 -0.50
CA PRO A 743 -15.20 -9.19 0.73
C PRO A 743 -16.15 -8.12 0.29
N LYS A 744 -17.46 -8.40 0.35
CA LYS A 744 -18.47 -7.70 -0.44
C LYS A 744 -18.19 -6.22 -0.23
N PHE A 745 -17.46 -5.60 -1.17
CA PHE A 745 -17.06 -4.20 -1.01
C PHE A 745 -18.32 -3.33 -1.15
N TRP A 746 -19.44 -3.97 -1.49
CA TRP A 746 -20.80 -3.75 -1.06
C TRP A 746 -20.98 -3.82 0.48
N ARG A 747 -20.27 -2.98 1.24
CA ARG A 747 -21.02 -2.29 2.28
C ARG A 747 -21.76 -1.19 1.54
N THR A 748 -23.02 -1.46 1.19
CA THR A 748 -24.01 -0.38 1.16
C THR A 748 -23.75 0.43 2.42
N ARG A 749 -23.47 1.71 2.23
CA ARG A 749 -23.48 2.72 3.29
C ARG A 749 -24.85 2.62 3.95
N ASP A 750 -25.00 1.73 4.93
CA ASP A 750 -26.06 1.84 5.91
C ASP A 750 -25.70 3.06 6.74
N ARG A 751 -26.16 4.20 6.24
CA ARG A 751 -26.12 5.50 6.90
C ARG A 751 -26.96 5.52 8.19
N THR A 752 -27.49 4.36 8.62
CA THR A 752 -28.12 4.14 9.91
C THR A 752 -27.12 3.84 11.03
N PHE A 753 -25.87 3.46 10.72
CA PHE A 753 -24.79 3.47 11.72
C PHE A 753 -24.15 4.86 11.83
N LYS A 754 -24.91 5.81 12.37
CA LYS A 754 -24.28 6.82 13.22
C LYS A 754 -23.57 6.04 14.32
N LEU A 755 -22.29 6.30 14.59
CA LEU A 755 -21.76 6.00 15.92
C LEU A 755 -22.74 6.65 16.89
N ARG A 756 -23.55 5.84 17.59
CA ARG A 756 -24.10 6.24 18.88
C ARG A 756 -22.90 6.45 19.79
N ARG A 757 -22.29 7.65 19.70
CA ARG A 757 -21.67 8.28 20.86
C ARG A 757 -22.80 8.33 21.91
N ARG A 758 -22.60 7.65 23.04
CA ARG A 758 -23.37 7.67 24.31
C ARG A 758 -24.25 6.50 24.75
N GLU A 759 -24.38 5.40 24.03
CA GLU A 759 -25.17 4.26 24.56
C GLU A 759 -24.45 2.93 24.39
N THR A 760 -23.61 2.58 25.37
CA THR A 760 -23.46 1.25 25.98
C THR A 760 -22.29 1.29 26.98
N LEU A 761 -22.47 2.02 28.08
CA LEU A 761 -21.70 1.81 29.32
C LEU A 761 -22.58 1.21 30.44
N LEU A 762 -23.91 1.14 30.23
CA LEU A 762 -24.85 0.64 31.23
C LEU A 762 -25.25 -0.84 31.07
N GLU A 763 -25.11 -1.44 29.88
CA GLU A 763 -25.47 -2.87 29.68
C GLU A 763 -24.33 -3.87 29.97
N ARG A 764 -23.18 -3.42 30.48
CA ARG A 764 -22.13 -4.34 30.98
C ARG A 764 -22.34 -4.79 32.44
N ARG A 765 -23.41 -4.34 33.09
CA ARG A 765 -23.76 -4.76 34.46
C ARG A 765 -24.58 -6.06 34.54
N GLU A 766 -25.15 -6.55 33.45
CA GLU A 766 -26.00 -7.76 33.47
C GLU A 766 -25.27 -9.09 33.22
N TRP A 767 -23.94 -9.06 33.05
CA TRP A 767 -23.12 -10.28 32.95
C TRP A 767 -22.54 -10.77 34.30
N TRP A 768 -22.84 -10.10 35.40
CA TRP A 768 -22.43 -10.52 36.75
C TRP A 768 -23.66 -10.87 37.58
N GLY A 769 -23.94 -12.16 37.71
CA GLY A 769 -25.01 -12.71 38.54
C GLY A 769 -24.80 -12.44 40.03
N LEU A 770 -25.25 -11.28 40.51
CA LEU A 770 -25.42 -10.96 41.92
C LEU A 770 -26.75 -10.22 42.13
N ARG A 771 -27.83 -10.96 42.35
CA ARG A 771 -28.86 -10.59 43.35
C ARG A 771 -29.36 -11.85 44.05
N GLY A 772 -28.91 -12.03 45.29
CA GLY A 772 -29.58 -12.91 46.23
C GLY A 772 -30.89 -12.28 46.69
N GLY A 773 -31.98 -13.03 46.52
CA GLY A 773 -33.14 -13.12 47.42
C GLY A 773 -34.03 -11.90 47.64
N LYS A 774 -35.23 -11.92 47.02
CA LYS A 774 -36.53 -12.27 47.64
C LYS A 774 -37.68 -11.58 46.89
N GLY A 775 -38.72 -12.35 46.56
CA GLY A 775 -40.09 -11.83 46.39
C GLY A 775 -40.68 -11.90 44.97
N GLU A 776 -41.53 -12.91 44.80
CA GLU A 776 -42.77 -12.94 43.99
C GLU A 776 -42.74 -13.25 42.48
N ASP A 777 -43.80 -13.97 42.09
CA ASP A 777 -43.98 -14.76 40.88
C ASP A 777 -44.43 -13.95 39.65
N VAL A 778 -44.17 -14.56 38.48
CA VAL A 778 -45.02 -14.74 37.28
C VAL A 778 -44.38 -14.21 35.97
N PRO A 779 -44.36 -15.03 34.88
CA PRO A 779 -43.72 -14.69 33.61
C PRO A 779 -44.73 -14.19 32.56
N VAL A 780 -44.42 -13.13 31.81
CA VAL A 780 -45.04 -12.89 30.49
C VAL A 780 -44.05 -12.21 29.54
N THR A 781 -43.99 -12.77 28.34
CA THR A 781 -43.11 -12.47 27.20
C THR A 781 -43.31 -11.08 26.60
N LEU A 782 -42.20 -10.49 26.15
CA LEU A 782 -42.04 -9.17 25.49
C LEU A 782 -42.76 -9.00 24.14
N ALA A 783 -43.75 -9.83 23.82
CA ALA A 783 -44.41 -9.89 22.50
C ALA A 783 -45.66 -9.01 22.37
N ASP A 784 -46.17 -8.40 23.45
CA ASP A 784 -47.45 -7.65 23.43
C ASP A 784 -47.33 -6.12 23.53
N ALA A 785 -46.13 -5.53 23.48
CA ALA A 785 -45.95 -4.08 23.73
C ALA A 785 -45.87 -3.17 22.48
N PHE A 786 -46.18 -3.65 21.27
CA PHE A 786 -46.16 -2.81 20.06
C PHE A 786 -47.38 -3.01 19.15
N ARG A 787 -48.57 -2.75 19.70
CA ARG A 787 -49.72 -2.27 18.91
C ARG A 787 -50.28 -1.04 19.61
N ASP A 788 -50.56 -0.02 18.79
CA ASP A 788 -51.27 1.24 19.08
C ASP A 788 -50.43 2.38 19.69
N GLU A 789 -49.84 3.21 18.82
CA GLU A 789 -50.17 4.65 18.57
C GLU A 789 -49.16 5.28 17.58
#